data_AF-A0A4S4ADX5-F1
#
_entry.id   AF-A0A4S4ADX5-F1
#
_cell.length_a   1.000
_cell.length_b   1.000
_cell.length_c   1.000
_cell.angle_alpha   90.00
_cell.angle_beta   90.00
_cell.angle_gamma   90.00
#
_symmetry.space_group_name_H-M   'P 1'
#
loop_
_entity.id
_entity.type
_entity.pdbx_description
1 polymer ?
#
loop_
_entity_poly.entity_id
_entity_poly.type
_entity_poly.pdbx_seq_one_letter_code
_entity_poly.pdbx_strand_id
1 'polypeptide(L)'
;MPGPIIGGHRPQGVQPTQQNQPVGGQNPVGLGGRQLGVAQPGAPRNPVLKALSDIGHAIARVFTPAQPGPGRAQAAEQRAVAKLDGRLGELLGGLSRKQSGEVGVNLYRLERAQAQLAGAGGDGERALGERLGERLGQMSTQELRTLAKALRGDNVAQAQVNLGGHPEAEQLLMRIETAVVRELGDRARTEMTRGTDRVVDQALEALDKGESDGRIAGLMQAAFHPATNELGSLRSSGVSGLDDKEVDREVARTVQDSLSRLPQDKLDRLLQKTPTDELRRLALAGPEGAVAGALDKEIAARTERLTARYEEGCAKFLSHDPAKAVEDPSGPLHDPVNFARSLTDLAEALQLLRDHCKTHNLPLPPRTDELLAKIMGHGEELLRPGNLNLGELSNERLGIFAKSLKLLGIERANGPIQKEIETRLAPQETAYRQSARAMLDGLRSGDPARVLAGLRDMEANFSSLKNLRNDLVRDMVGAPEVARLREKLTGEALAGLSDQELMEVFAALQKPENKALLEGLYVAGEISDRAGQDNYGVQLNVMGAYLEETLGQVATELEKRGVSLPRDDSGRLLLPSSGERPSLGNLTPAARQVFRDLLSVELGEGRDTGRLNRGTVRGELRNTMEGILKQPTTEIVALPGGAVVSEQFYKDAMRCFEFRLPGGESLIDYGDWETLGETERKARIESGFQRLVEFCEGDGDMALLLTRHAHQGLAAGFFGACVQNPDDNPVRLPDGRSGIVDQGWPGHFQYVPMVSFVRDGNGRPQIDFSLVVQGGMLQTMDGGMVWLDPETSRMSYRYRAALGEDGTLSFAGAPSYDLSLNPSRFQKPYAPPTLDDVRDPKKTALRGDVLDFARGIQSGQLVQAQYAMDEFRAQPTLLRALKVVDQHLRPGAPGEVGGLPGTDGIRDTVDQAAALARQALVAAFDDTLTHIDGLIQDNYYNGREHTLSSLPGWPAGFQPPPTYRDLLQSGNQQAIEALHNHIAHPTRAPEMIAFKRALQEFALAPGFEGAEALFERFIKPAPQGGLFDVDATPSDTLNLDNSTRDTIRERLDEIRDTPLAPTLFDDPNRVLCQRVEQDILPAMTAAVNEGRF
;
A
#
# COMPACT_ATOMS: atom_id res chain seq x y z
N MET A 1 42.16 36.52 24.01
CA MET A 1 43.52 36.53 23.41
C MET A 1 43.38 36.18 21.94
N PRO A 2 44.03 36.92 21.03
CA PRO A 2 43.72 36.93 19.60
C PRO A 2 44.85 36.35 18.72
N GLY A 3 44.53 36.01 17.46
CA GLY A 3 45.52 35.94 16.37
C GLY A 3 45.18 34.98 15.21
N PRO A 4 45.73 35.22 14.00
CA PRO A 4 44.97 35.52 12.76
C PRO A 4 45.35 34.59 11.56
N ILE A 5 44.84 34.67 10.31
CA ILE A 5 45.22 35.59 9.18
C ILE A 5 44.44 35.14 7.91
N ILE A 6 43.62 35.99 7.29
CA ILE A 6 43.72 36.69 5.96
C ILE A 6 43.85 35.83 4.68
N GLY A 7 42.94 36.08 3.73
CA GLY A 7 43.14 35.89 2.29
C GLY A 7 41.93 36.30 1.45
N GLY A 8 41.87 37.55 1.01
CA GLY A 8 40.84 38.05 0.10
C GLY A 8 41.31 38.14 -1.35
N HIS A 9 40.37 38.05 -2.31
CA HIS A 9 40.46 38.74 -3.60
C HIS A 9 39.05 39.06 -4.12
N ARG A 10 38.93 40.29 -4.62
CA ARG A 10 37.73 40.96 -5.17
C ARG A 10 37.84 41.03 -6.72
N PRO A 11 36.87 41.59 -7.47
CA PRO A 11 36.17 40.88 -8.55
C PRO A 11 36.42 41.49 -9.94
N GLN A 12 35.91 40.84 -11.00
CA GLN A 12 35.46 41.45 -12.26
C GLN A 12 34.79 40.34 -13.10
N GLY A 13 33.54 40.49 -13.51
CA GLY A 13 33.28 40.87 -14.90
C GLY A 13 31.80 40.69 -15.24
N VAL A 14 31.16 41.81 -15.55
CA VAL A 14 29.83 41.94 -16.16
C VAL A 14 29.90 41.51 -17.62
N GLN A 15 28.90 40.77 -18.13
CA GLN A 15 28.42 40.85 -19.52
C GLN A 15 27.09 40.06 -19.70
N PRO A 16 26.31 40.28 -20.78
CA PRO A 16 24.95 40.78 -20.67
C PRO A 16 23.86 39.85 -21.24
N THR A 17 22.63 40.31 -21.01
CA THR A 17 21.32 39.91 -21.54
C THR A 17 21.26 39.51 -23.03
N GLN A 18 20.54 38.41 -23.32
CA GLN A 18 19.80 38.12 -24.56
C GLN A 18 18.47 37.46 -24.14
N GLN A 19 17.30 38.10 -24.22
CA GLN A 19 16.41 38.30 -25.38
C GLN A 19 16.07 37.04 -26.22
N ASN A 20 14.93 36.44 -25.85
CA ASN A 20 13.78 35.99 -26.64
C ASN A 20 13.90 35.06 -27.88
N GLN A 21 12.99 34.07 -27.85
CA GLN A 21 12.25 33.34 -28.90
C GLN A 21 12.69 31.88 -29.20
N PRO A 22 11.85 31.03 -29.81
CA PRO A 22 10.51 30.59 -29.39
C PRO A 22 10.33 29.05 -29.52
N VAL A 23 9.12 28.60 -29.22
CA VAL A 23 8.47 27.28 -29.40
C VAL A 23 8.90 26.48 -30.66
N GLY A 24 9.12 25.16 -30.50
CA GLY A 24 8.91 24.19 -31.58
C GLY A 24 9.61 22.82 -31.46
N GLY A 25 8.82 21.75 -31.41
CA GLY A 25 8.98 20.60 -32.32
C GLY A 25 9.87 19.42 -31.88
N GLN A 26 9.23 18.28 -31.65
CA GLN A 26 9.82 16.94 -31.58
C GLN A 26 10.64 16.60 -32.83
N ASN A 27 11.81 15.97 -32.67
CA ASN A 27 12.36 15.01 -33.63
C ASN A 27 13.43 14.09 -32.99
N PRO A 28 13.51 12.81 -33.42
CA PRO A 28 14.40 11.80 -32.85
C PRO A 28 15.85 11.92 -33.31
N VAL A 29 16.76 11.47 -32.44
CA VAL A 29 18.22 11.58 -32.56
C VAL A 29 18.76 10.68 -33.68
N GLY A 30 19.26 11.30 -34.75
CA GLY A 30 20.06 10.67 -35.81
C GLY A 30 21.55 10.97 -35.61
N LEU A 31 22.37 9.92 -35.56
CA LEU A 31 23.83 9.99 -35.38
C LEU A 31 24.55 10.48 -36.66
N GLY A 32 25.10 11.69 -36.54
CA GLY A 32 26.26 12.31 -37.22
C GLY A 32 26.84 11.73 -38.51
N GLY A 33 26.65 12.47 -39.62
CA GLY A 33 27.50 12.41 -40.81
C GLY A 33 28.06 13.80 -41.17
N ARG A 34 29.36 13.99 -41.01
CA ARG A 34 30.10 15.20 -41.44
C ARG A 34 30.15 15.27 -42.98
N GLN A 35 29.57 16.31 -43.58
CA GLN A 35 29.77 16.64 -45.00
C GLN A 35 30.99 17.56 -45.18
N LEU A 36 31.94 17.15 -46.02
CA LEU A 36 32.99 18.02 -46.58
C LEU A 36 32.47 18.61 -47.90
N GLY A 37 32.40 19.92 -47.98
CA GLY A 37 32.02 20.64 -49.19
C GLY A 37 33.13 20.64 -50.24
N VAL A 38 32.75 20.37 -51.49
CA VAL A 38 33.58 20.64 -52.67
C VAL A 38 32.77 21.50 -53.64
N ALA A 39 33.30 22.68 -53.95
CA ALA A 39 32.72 23.67 -54.84
C ALA A 39 32.78 23.22 -56.31
N GLN A 40 31.70 23.49 -57.05
CA GLN A 40 31.65 23.40 -58.52
C GLN A 40 32.34 24.61 -59.18
N PRO A 41 32.93 24.41 -60.37
CA PRO A 41 32.97 25.43 -61.41
C PRO A 41 32.12 25.04 -62.63
N GLY A 42 31.45 26.04 -63.20
CA GLY A 42 30.38 25.93 -64.18
C GLY A 42 30.76 25.45 -65.59
N ALA A 43 29.71 25.06 -66.31
CA ALA A 43 29.72 24.71 -67.74
C ALA A 43 29.93 25.95 -68.65
N PRO A 44 30.22 25.77 -69.96
CA PRO A 44 29.10 25.69 -70.89
C PRO A 44 29.25 24.80 -72.16
N ARG A 45 28.08 24.30 -72.61
CA ARG A 45 27.53 24.15 -73.98
C ARG A 45 28.34 23.50 -75.12
N ASN A 46 27.99 22.26 -75.50
CA ASN A 46 27.58 21.86 -76.88
C ASN A 46 27.06 20.39 -76.92
N PRO A 47 25.79 20.10 -77.25
CA PRO A 47 25.23 18.73 -77.20
C PRO A 47 25.57 17.82 -78.40
N VAL A 48 26.20 18.33 -79.46
CA VAL A 48 26.47 17.52 -80.69
C VAL A 48 27.82 16.76 -80.64
N LEU A 49 28.78 17.20 -79.83
CA LEU A 49 30.06 16.49 -79.64
C LEU A 49 30.00 15.33 -78.63
N LYS A 50 28.94 15.27 -77.80
CA LYS A 50 28.74 14.21 -76.80
C LYS A 50 28.29 12.88 -77.43
N ALA A 51 27.47 12.94 -78.47
CA ALA A 51 26.95 11.73 -79.14
C ALA A 51 28.03 10.96 -79.93
N LEU A 52 29.09 11.61 -80.41
CA LEU A 52 30.18 10.96 -81.14
C LEU A 52 31.31 10.43 -80.23
N SER A 53 31.46 10.99 -79.01
CA SER A 53 32.39 10.47 -77.99
C SER A 53 31.87 9.22 -77.29
N ASP A 54 30.55 9.08 -77.13
CA ASP A 54 29.94 7.97 -76.39
C ASP A 54 29.91 6.66 -77.22
N ILE A 55 29.92 6.74 -78.56
CA ILE A 55 30.04 5.56 -79.44
C ILE A 55 31.50 5.05 -79.49
N GLY A 56 32.49 5.94 -79.38
CA GLY A 56 33.91 5.55 -79.34
C GLY A 56 34.34 4.89 -78.02
N HIS A 57 33.76 5.29 -76.89
CA HIS A 57 34.09 4.73 -75.57
C HIS A 57 33.39 3.41 -75.23
N ALA A 58 32.30 3.06 -75.93
CA ALA A 58 31.66 1.75 -75.78
C ALA A 58 32.45 0.61 -76.45
N ILE A 59 33.18 0.91 -77.55
CA ILE A 59 33.94 -0.11 -78.30
C ILE A 59 35.32 -0.39 -77.64
N ALA A 60 35.91 0.58 -76.94
CA ALA A 60 37.21 0.41 -76.29
C ALA A 60 37.19 -0.35 -74.94
N ARG A 61 36.03 -0.62 -74.34
CA ARG A 61 35.92 -1.35 -73.06
C ARG A 61 35.81 -2.87 -73.17
N VAL A 62 35.73 -3.42 -74.39
CA VAL A 62 35.53 -4.86 -74.58
C VAL A 62 36.85 -5.64 -74.71
N PHE A 63 38.01 -4.98 -74.90
CA PHE A 63 39.29 -5.69 -75.10
C PHE A 63 40.51 -5.02 -74.47
N THR A 64 40.58 -4.92 -73.14
CA THR A 64 41.87 -4.94 -72.38
C THR A 64 41.62 -5.09 -70.86
N PRO A 65 42.08 -6.16 -70.18
CA PRO A 65 42.10 -6.19 -68.73
C PRO A 65 43.30 -5.37 -68.25
N ALA A 66 43.08 -4.09 -67.93
CA ALA A 66 44.10 -3.26 -67.28
C ALA A 66 44.21 -3.63 -65.79
N GLN A 67 45.36 -4.15 -65.36
CA GLN A 67 45.67 -4.28 -63.94
C GLN A 67 45.61 -2.90 -63.27
N PRO A 68 44.93 -2.75 -62.12
CA PRO A 68 44.86 -1.48 -61.41
C PRO A 68 46.25 -1.08 -60.87
N GLY A 69 46.69 0.14 -61.17
CA GLY A 69 47.91 0.70 -60.58
C GLY A 69 47.85 0.78 -59.04
N PRO A 70 49.00 0.86 -58.34
CA PRO A 70 49.11 0.66 -56.89
C PRO A 70 48.19 1.54 -56.04
N GLY A 71 47.98 2.81 -56.42
CA GLY A 71 47.05 3.70 -55.71
C GLY A 71 45.56 3.34 -55.87
N ARG A 72 45.18 2.68 -56.97
CA ARG A 72 43.80 2.17 -57.15
C ARG A 72 43.59 0.85 -56.41
N ALA A 73 44.62 0.01 -56.32
CA ALA A 73 44.59 -1.23 -55.53
C ALA A 73 44.43 -0.91 -54.03
N GLN A 74 45.23 0.02 -53.49
CA GLN A 74 45.13 0.45 -52.09
C GLN A 74 43.78 1.11 -51.76
N ALA A 75 43.24 1.93 -52.66
CA ALA A 75 41.90 2.51 -52.49
C ALA A 75 40.77 1.46 -52.58
N ALA A 76 40.95 0.42 -53.39
CA ALA A 76 40.02 -0.70 -53.47
C ALA A 76 40.07 -1.56 -52.19
N GLU A 77 41.26 -1.81 -51.67
CA GLU A 77 41.49 -2.51 -50.40
C GLU A 77 40.86 -1.75 -49.22
N GLN A 78 41.12 -0.44 -49.08
CA GLN A 78 40.52 0.39 -48.01
C GLN A 78 38.98 0.39 -48.06
N ARG A 79 38.39 0.45 -49.26
CA ARG A 79 36.94 0.36 -49.43
C ARG A 79 36.41 -1.03 -49.07
N ALA A 80 37.15 -2.08 -49.40
CA ALA A 80 36.79 -3.45 -49.05
C ALA A 80 36.87 -3.68 -47.54
N VAL A 81 37.89 -3.15 -46.84
CA VAL A 81 37.99 -3.17 -45.37
C VAL A 81 36.84 -2.41 -44.70
N ALA A 82 36.49 -1.20 -45.18
CA ALA A 82 35.36 -0.44 -44.63
C ALA A 82 34.02 -1.18 -44.82
N LYS A 83 33.87 -1.87 -45.95
CA LYS A 83 32.69 -2.68 -46.23
C LYS A 83 32.62 -3.92 -45.34
N LEU A 84 33.75 -4.61 -45.13
CA LEU A 84 33.88 -5.73 -44.21
C LEU A 84 33.48 -5.31 -42.79
N ASP A 85 34.01 -4.18 -42.30
CA ASP A 85 33.71 -3.63 -40.98
C ASP A 85 32.22 -3.27 -40.81
N GLY A 86 31.62 -2.63 -41.82
CA GLY A 86 30.18 -2.35 -41.84
C GLY A 86 29.32 -3.62 -41.75
N ARG A 87 29.67 -4.67 -42.50
CA ARG A 87 28.96 -5.97 -42.45
C ARG A 87 29.16 -6.69 -41.13
N LEU A 88 30.34 -6.59 -40.54
CA LEU A 88 30.61 -7.15 -39.22
C LEU A 88 29.74 -6.47 -38.16
N GLY A 89 29.62 -5.14 -38.21
CA GLY A 89 28.73 -4.39 -37.32
C GLY A 89 27.25 -4.78 -37.46
N GLU A 90 26.76 -4.95 -38.69
CA GLU A 90 25.41 -5.42 -38.95
C GLU A 90 25.17 -6.83 -38.37
N LEU A 91 26.13 -7.75 -38.55
CA LEU A 91 26.04 -9.11 -38.04
C LEU A 91 26.01 -9.15 -36.51
N LEU A 92 26.95 -8.47 -35.84
CA LEU A 92 27.02 -8.43 -34.38
C LEU A 92 25.78 -7.75 -33.76
N GLY A 93 25.29 -6.67 -34.38
CA GLY A 93 24.05 -6.00 -33.98
C GLY A 93 22.79 -6.86 -34.20
N GLY A 94 22.73 -7.62 -35.29
CA GLY A 94 21.64 -8.56 -35.57
C GLY A 94 21.61 -9.73 -34.58
N LEU A 95 22.79 -10.30 -34.27
CA LEU A 95 22.94 -11.35 -33.26
C LEU A 95 22.50 -10.86 -31.87
N SER A 96 22.93 -9.67 -31.44
CA SER A 96 22.56 -9.10 -30.14
C SER A 96 21.04 -8.85 -30.01
N ARG A 97 20.36 -8.44 -31.08
CA ARG A 97 18.90 -8.14 -31.11
C ARG A 97 17.99 -9.36 -31.32
N LYS A 98 18.53 -10.58 -31.35
CA LYS A 98 17.78 -11.84 -31.57
C LYS A 98 16.95 -11.87 -32.87
N GLN A 99 17.37 -11.18 -33.92
CA GLN A 99 16.68 -11.16 -35.21
C GLN A 99 17.08 -12.39 -36.06
N SER A 100 16.44 -13.54 -35.80
CA SER A 100 16.79 -14.85 -36.39
C SER A 100 16.84 -14.88 -37.92
N GLY A 101 15.94 -14.16 -38.59
CA GLY A 101 15.84 -14.14 -40.05
C GLY A 101 17.01 -13.46 -40.77
N GLU A 102 17.78 -12.61 -40.09
CA GLU A 102 18.84 -11.81 -40.72
C GLU A 102 20.26 -12.37 -40.50
N VAL A 103 20.45 -13.27 -39.52
CA VAL A 103 21.78 -13.78 -39.15
C VAL A 103 22.45 -14.52 -40.32
N GLY A 104 21.74 -15.44 -40.99
CA GLY A 104 22.28 -16.17 -42.14
C GLY A 104 22.59 -15.25 -43.33
N VAL A 105 21.73 -14.25 -43.60
CA VAL A 105 21.95 -13.27 -44.67
C VAL A 105 23.16 -12.39 -44.38
N ASN A 106 23.35 -11.98 -43.13
CA ASN A 106 24.48 -11.14 -42.72
C ASN A 106 25.80 -11.92 -42.69
N LEU A 107 25.78 -13.20 -42.30
CA LEU A 107 26.94 -14.10 -42.42
C LEU A 107 27.40 -14.22 -43.88
N TYR A 108 26.47 -14.46 -44.81
CA TYR A 108 26.79 -14.52 -46.24
C TYR A 108 27.33 -13.18 -46.79
N ARG A 109 26.76 -12.05 -46.34
CA ARG A 109 27.26 -10.72 -46.73
C ARG A 109 28.66 -10.45 -46.19
N LEU A 110 28.98 -10.96 -45.01
CA LEU A 110 30.31 -10.84 -44.38
C LEU A 110 31.34 -11.71 -45.13
N GLU A 111 31.00 -12.97 -45.42
CA GLU A 111 31.82 -13.88 -46.24
C GLU A 111 32.14 -13.26 -47.60
N ARG A 112 31.12 -12.72 -48.30
CA ARG A 112 31.33 -12.06 -49.59
C ARG A 112 32.17 -10.78 -49.48
N ALA A 113 32.07 -10.05 -48.38
CA ALA A 113 32.93 -8.87 -48.15
C ALA A 113 34.38 -9.28 -47.90
N GLN A 114 34.61 -10.39 -47.20
CA GLN A 114 35.93 -10.98 -46.99
C GLN A 114 36.56 -11.46 -48.32
N ALA A 115 35.79 -12.16 -49.15
CA ALA A 115 36.24 -12.59 -50.49
C ALA A 115 36.55 -11.40 -51.41
N GLN A 116 35.79 -10.29 -51.30
CA GLN A 116 36.06 -9.06 -52.04
C GLN A 116 37.35 -8.37 -51.60
N LEU A 117 37.69 -8.44 -50.31
CA LEU A 117 38.96 -7.93 -49.80
C LEU A 117 40.15 -8.79 -50.31
N ALA A 118 39.99 -10.12 -50.31
CA ALA A 118 40.97 -11.02 -50.91
C ALA A 118 41.17 -10.75 -52.42
N GLY A 119 40.09 -10.52 -53.17
CA GLY A 119 40.16 -10.15 -54.59
C GLY A 119 40.77 -8.77 -54.87
N ALA A 120 40.83 -7.89 -53.86
CA ALA A 120 41.51 -6.60 -53.93
C ALA A 120 43.01 -6.68 -53.54
N GLY A 121 43.51 -7.87 -53.20
CA GLY A 121 44.90 -8.11 -52.81
C GLY A 121 45.18 -8.01 -51.30
N GLY A 122 44.16 -7.80 -50.47
CA GLY A 122 44.28 -7.75 -49.01
C GLY A 122 44.09 -9.12 -48.34
N ASP A 123 44.63 -9.29 -47.14
CA ASP A 123 44.42 -10.50 -46.33
C ASP A 123 43.07 -10.40 -45.60
N GLY A 124 42.04 -11.01 -46.21
CA GLY A 124 40.67 -10.98 -45.69
C GLY A 124 40.51 -11.60 -44.30
N GLU A 125 41.28 -12.65 -43.98
CA GLU A 125 41.22 -13.29 -42.68
C GLU A 125 41.84 -12.43 -41.59
N ARG A 126 43.03 -11.88 -41.86
CA ARG A 126 43.71 -10.97 -40.93
C ARG A 126 42.88 -9.72 -40.66
N ALA A 127 42.36 -9.09 -41.71
CA ALA A 127 41.53 -7.89 -41.56
C ALA A 127 40.24 -8.16 -40.79
N LEU A 128 39.60 -9.32 -41.01
CA LEU A 128 38.44 -9.72 -40.22
C LEU A 128 38.80 -9.92 -38.74
N GLY A 129 39.91 -10.61 -38.45
CA GLY A 129 40.38 -10.84 -37.08
C GLY A 129 40.72 -9.54 -36.34
N GLU A 130 41.43 -8.61 -37.00
CA GLU A 130 41.76 -7.28 -36.46
C GLU A 130 40.48 -6.46 -36.18
N ARG A 131 39.54 -6.40 -37.13
CA ARG A 131 38.27 -5.65 -36.95
C ARG A 131 37.33 -6.27 -35.92
N LEU A 132 37.27 -7.60 -35.87
CA LEU A 132 36.52 -8.32 -34.85
C LEU A 132 37.10 -8.03 -33.47
N GLY A 133 38.41 -8.11 -33.30
CA GLY A 133 39.08 -7.74 -32.05
C GLY A 133 38.81 -6.29 -31.63
N GLU A 134 38.92 -5.33 -32.56
CA GLU A 134 38.60 -3.92 -32.30
C GLU A 134 37.15 -3.72 -31.85
N ARG A 135 36.18 -4.33 -32.54
CA ARG A 135 34.75 -4.18 -32.20
C ARG A 135 34.40 -4.85 -30.89
N LEU A 136 34.87 -6.07 -30.65
CA LEU A 136 34.66 -6.75 -29.37
C LEU A 136 35.31 -5.96 -28.23
N GLY A 137 36.49 -5.38 -28.47
CA GLY A 137 37.18 -4.47 -27.54
C GLY A 137 36.36 -3.22 -27.17
N GLN A 138 35.56 -2.70 -28.09
CA GLN A 138 34.69 -1.52 -27.86
C GLN A 138 33.34 -1.85 -27.22
N MET A 139 32.88 -3.10 -27.27
CA MET A 139 31.62 -3.52 -26.65
C MET A 139 31.76 -3.55 -25.12
N SER A 140 30.68 -3.26 -24.41
CA SER A 140 30.59 -3.48 -22.96
C SER A 140 30.52 -4.97 -22.62
N THR A 141 30.89 -5.33 -21.39
CA THR A 141 30.82 -6.74 -20.91
C THR A 141 29.40 -7.30 -21.00
N GLN A 142 28.38 -6.46 -20.78
CA GLN A 142 26.98 -6.87 -20.91
C GLN A 142 26.62 -7.18 -22.36
N GLU A 143 27.03 -6.33 -23.31
CA GLU A 143 26.81 -6.58 -24.74
C GLU A 143 27.50 -7.86 -25.21
N LEU A 144 28.72 -8.12 -24.74
CA LEU A 144 29.44 -9.37 -25.02
C LEU A 144 28.71 -10.59 -24.45
N ARG A 145 28.18 -10.53 -23.22
CA ARG A 145 27.38 -11.62 -22.61
C ARG A 145 26.10 -11.88 -23.38
N THR A 146 25.38 -10.83 -23.79
CA THR A 146 24.20 -10.94 -24.65
C THR A 146 24.56 -11.58 -25.98
N LEU A 147 25.67 -11.17 -26.59
CA LEU A 147 26.17 -11.75 -27.83
C LEU A 147 26.56 -13.23 -27.67
N ALA A 148 27.25 -13.61 -26.60
CA ALA A 148 27.61 -15.00 -26.31
C ALA A 148 26.36 -15.90 -26.13
N LYS A 149 25.36 -15.41 -25.38
CA LYS A 149 24.07 -16.11 -25.22
C LYS A 149 23.32 -16.22 -26.55
N ALA A 150 23.36 -15.18 -27.38
CA ALA A 150 22.73 -15.19 -28.69
C ALA A 150 23.40 -16.18 -29.66
N LEU A 151 24.73 -16.26 -29.64
CA LEU A 151 25.53 -17.20 -30.44
C LEU A 151 25.20 -18.67 -30.15
N ARG A 152 24.64 -18.96 -28.98
CA ARG A 152 24.26 -20.31 -28.52
C ARG A 152 22.76 -20.51 -28.41
N GLY A 153 21.96 -19.52 -28.82
CA GLY A 153 20.51 -19.60 -28.81
C GLY A 153 19.96 -20.31 -30.05
N ASP A 154 18.68 -20.70 -29.97
CA ASP A 154 17.95 -21.41 -31.03
C ASP A 154 18.02 -20.71 -32.40
N ASN A 155 18.14 -19.39 -32.41
CA ASN A 155 18.26 -18.58 -33.63
C ASN A 155 19.54 -18.88 -34.41
N VAL A 156 20.65 -19.11 -33.71
CA VAL A 156 21.94 -19.43 -34.35
C VAL A 156 22.01 -20.90 -34.70
N ALA A 157 21.42 -21.79 -33.89
CA ALA A 157 21.22 -23.19 -34.26
C ALA A 157 20.37 -23.31 -35.55
N GLN A 158 19.28 -22.55 -35.66
CA GLN A 158 18.45 -22.50 -36.87
C GLN A 158 19.20 -21.88 -38.05
N ALA A 159 20.03 -20.85 -37.82
CA ALA A 159 20.89 -20.29 -38.86
C ALA A 159 21.91 -21.33 -39.36
N GLN A 160 22.54 -22.11 -38.47
CA GLN A 160 23.45 -23.21 -38.83
C GLN A 160 22.74 -24.29 -39.65
N VAL A 161 21.53 -24.71 -39.25
CA VAL A 161 20.71 -25.65 -40.04
C VAL A 161 20.40 -25.09 -41.43
N ASN A 162 20.03 -23.81 -41.52
CA ASN A 162 19.74 -23.14 -42.79
C ASN A 162 21.00 -22.91 -43.65
N LEU A 163 22.18 -22.90 -43.03
CA LEU A 163 23.48 -22.74 -43.67
C LEU A 163 24.08 -24.06 -44.16
N GLY A 164 23.36 -25.19 -44.08
CA GLY A 164 23.80 -26.56 -44.39
C GLY A 164 24.35 -26.85 -45.81
N GLY A 165 24.79 -25.84 -46.56
CA GLY A 165 25.59 -25.92 -47.78
C GLY A 165 26.75 -24.90 -47.86
N HIS A 166 27.09 -24.19 -46.78
CA HIS A 166 28.09 -23.10 -46.76
C HIS A 166 29.14 -23.25 -45.62
N PRO A 167 30.20 -24.06 -45.82
CA PRO A 167 31.18 -24.36 -44.77
C PRO A 167 32.01 -23.13 -44.33
N GLU A 168 32.21 -22.14 -45.20
CA GLU A 168 32.96 -20.92 -44.85
C GLU A 168 32.17 -20.01 -43.88
N ALA A 169 30.85 -19.91 -44.05
CA ALA A 169 29.98 -19.16 -43.14
C ALA A 169 29.89 -19.80 -41.74
N GLU A 170 29.88 -21.13 -41.65
CA GLU A 170 29.96 -21.86 -40.38
C GLU A 170 31.30 -21.63 -39.67
N GLN A 171 32.42 -21.66 -40.41
CA GLN A 171 33.74 -21.35 -39.87
C GLN A 171 33.82 -19.91 -39.35
N LEU A 172 33.20 -18.95 -40.05
CA LEU A 172 33.13 -17.56 -39.59
C LEU A 172 32.35 -17.41 -38.29
N LEU A 173 31.22 -18.10 -38.17
CA LEU A 173 30.42 -18.10 -36.95
C LEU A 173 31.19 -18.71 -35.76
N MET A 174 31.88 -19.85 -35.96
CA MET A 174 32.75 -20.46 -34.95
C MET A 174 33.92 -19.54 -34.53
N ARG A 175 34.51 -18.80 -35.48
CA ARG A 175 35.56 -17.81 -35.18
C ARG A 175 35.03 -16.63 -34.36
N ILE A 176 33.84 -16.13 -34.68
CA ILE A 176 33.17 -15.08 -33.89
C ILE A 176 32.88 -15.58 -32.48
N GLU A 177 32.33 -16.79 -32.35
CA GLU A 177 32.09 -17.40 -31.04
C GLU A 177 33.39 -17.53 -30.23
N THR A 178 34.45 -18.07 -30.83
CA THR A 178 35.75 -18.23 -30.17
C THR A 178 36.33 -16.89 -29.72
N ALA A 179 36.22 -15.84 -30.54
CA ALA A 179 36.70 -14.50 -30.21
C ALA A 179 35.89 -13.86 -29.07
N VAL A 180 34.57 -14.00 -29.08
CA VAL A 180 33.67 -13.51 -28.02
C VAL A 180 33.96 -14.22 -26.70
N VAL A 181 34.09 -15.55 -26.72
CA VAL A 181 34.41 -16.38 -25.55
C VAL A 181 35.76 -15.97 -24.97
N ARG A 182 36.78 -15.77 -25.81
CA ARG A 182 38.11 -15.35 -25.38
C ARG A 182 38.10 -13.95 -24.73
N GLU A 183 37.50 -12.96 -25.40
CA GLU A 183 37.42 -11.59 -24.88
C GLU A 183 36.64 -11.54 -23.55
N LEU A 184 35.53 -12.27 -23.45
CA LEU A 184 34.78 -12.40 -22.19
C LEU A 184 35.61 -13.07 -21.09
N GLY A 185 36.35 -14.13 -21.42
CA GLY A 185 37.22 -14.82 -20.47
C GLY A 185 38.38 -13.95 -19.97
N ASP A 186 38.98 -13.14 -20.85
CA ASP A 186 40.09 -12.23 -20.49
C ASP A 186 39.59 -11.05 -19.63
N ARG A 187 38.42 -10.48 -19.97
CA ARG A 187 37.77 -9.44 -19.15
C ARG A 187 37.31 -9.97 -17.80
N ALA A 188 36.67 -11.14 -17.78
CA ALA A 188 36.27 -11.77 -16.54
C ALA A 188 37.49 -11.98 -15.64
N ARG A 189 38.60 -12.56 -16.14
CA ARG A 189 39.83 -12.70 -15.35
C ARG A 189 40.34 -11.37 -14.80
N THR A 190 40.34 -10.32 -15.60
CA THR A 190 40.76 -8.99 -15.15
C THR A 190 39.84 -8.42 -14.05
N GLU A 191 38.52 -8.52 -14.21
CA GLU A 191 37.55 -8.06 -13.22
C GLU A 191 37.55 -8.91 -11.95
N MET A 192 37.75 -10.23 -12.08
CA MET A 192 37.92 -11.15 -10.95
C MET A 192 39.12 -10.73 -10.11
N THR A 193 40.30 -10.60 -10.72
CA THR A 193 41.52 -10.19 -10.01
C THR A 193 41.37 -8.81 -9.39
N ARG A 194 40.83 -7.83 -10.13
CA ARG A 194 40.64 -6.46 -9.61
C ARG A 194 39.64 -6.39 -8.46
N GLY A 195 38.54 -7.13 -8.57
CA GLY A 195 37.51 -7.22 -7.53
C GLY A 195 38.05 -7.90 -6.27
N THR A 196 38.75 -9.02 -6.43
CA THR A 196 39.38 -9.74 -5.33
C THR A 196 40.49 -8.93 -4.68
N ASP A 197 41.40 -8.32 -5.45
CA ASP A 197 42.47 -7.44 -4.95
C ASP A 197 41.88 -6.30 -4.09
N ARG A 198 40.81 -5.65 -4.58
CA ARG A 198 40.13 -4.57 -3.84
C ARG A 198 39.59 -5.04 -2.48
N VAL A 199 39.00 -6.24 -2.41
CA VAL A 199 38.44 -6.76 -1.16
C VAL A 199 39.54 -7.23 -0.21
N VAL A 200 40.62 -7.82 -0.73
CA VAL A 200 41.81 -8.17 0.06
C VAL A 200 42.47 -6.90 0.63
N ASP A 201 42.57 -5.83 -0.15
CA ASP A 201 43.07 -4.53 0.31
C ASP A 201 42.18 -3.93 1.42
N GLN A 202 40.85 -4.07 1.30
CA GLN A 202 39.93 -3.66 2.37
C GLN A 202 40.12 -4.51 3.63
N ALA A 203 40.36 -5.81 3.49
CA ALA A 203 40.66 -6.68 4.63
C ALA A 203 41.98 -6.29 5.30
N LEU A 204 42.99 -5.90 4.52
CA LEU A 204 44.26 -5.37 5.03
C LEU A 204 44.10 -4.04 5.74
N GLU A 205 43.32 -3.12 5.17
CA GLU A 205 43.04 -1.83 5.78
C GLU A 205 42.29 -2.01 7.11
N ALA A 206 41.30 -2.92 7.16
CA ALA A 206 40.59 -3.28 8.38
C ALA A 206 41.54 -3.90 9.43
N LEU A 207 42.46 -4.76 8.99
CA LEU A 207 43.49 -5.38 9.84
C LEU A 207 44.47 -4.33 10.41
N ASP A 208 44.91 -3.38 9.59
CA ASP A 208 45.85 -2.32 9.98
C ASP A 208 45.18 -1.29 10.92
N LYS A 209 43.87 -1.07 10.77
CA LYS A 209 43.05 -0.24 11.68
C LYS A 209 42.65 -0.95 12.98
N GLY A 210 42.93 -2.25 13.12
CA GLY A 210 42.53 -3.03 14.28
C GLY A 210 41.02 -3.19 14.43
N GLU A 211 40.30 -3.29 13.30
CA GLU A 211 38.86 -3.56 13.31
C GLU A 211 38.54 -4.98 13.84
N SER A 212 37.27 -5.27 14.08
CA SER A 212 36.86 -6.55 14.69
C SER A 212 37.19 -7.75 13.81
N ASP A 213 37.59 -8.86 14.45
CA ASP A 213 37.90 -10.13 13.78
C ASP A 213 36.79 -10.61 12.85
N GLY A 214 35.52 -10.41 13.25
CA GLY A 214 34.35 -10.77 12.43
C GLY A 214 34.26 -9.96 11.13
N ARG A 215 34.61 -8.67 11.15
CA ARG A 215 34.63 -7.85 9.94
C ARG A 215 35.74 -8.28 8.99
N ILE A 216 36.93 -8.56 9.51
CA ILE A 216 38.06 -9.05 8.70
C ILE A 216 37.73 -10.42 8.10
N ALA A 217 37.16 -11.33 8.90
CA ALA A 217 36.71 -12.64 8.43
C ALA A 217 35.64 -12.52 7.33
N GLY A 218 34.66 -11.62 7.49
CA GLY A 218 33.63 -11.35 6.49
C GLY A 218 34.20 -10.76 5.19
N LEU A 219 35.20 -9.88 5.27
CA LEU A 219 35.91 -9.36 4.10
C LEU A 219 36.73 -10.47 3.40
N MET A 220 37.41 -11.33 4.17
CA MET A 220 38.13 -12.47 3.61
C MET A 220 37.20 -13.46 2.91
N GLN A 221 36.00 -13.71 3.45
CA GLN A 221 34.97 -14.48 2.76
C GLN A 221 34.49 -13.76 1.50
N ALA A 222 34.24 -12.45 1.59
CA ALA A 222 33.80 -11.65 0.45
C ALA A 222 34.83 -11.58 -0.68
N ALA A 223 36.13 -11.81 -0.42
CA ALA A 223 37.18 -11.83 -1.43
C ALA A 223 36.97 -12.94 -2.50
N PHE A 224 36.21 -13.99 -2.17
CA PHE A 224 35.86 -15.07 -3.08
C PHE A 224 34.65 -14.73 -3.96
N HIS A 225 33.81 -13.75 -3.57
CA HIS A 225 32.59 -13.42 -4.30
C HIS A 225 32.82 -12.81 -5.69
N PRO A 226 33.76 -11.87 -5.92
CA PRO A 226 34.00 -11.31 -7.25
C PRO A 226 34.30 -12.41 -8.29
N ALA A 227 35.19 -13.34 -7.95
CA ALA A 227 35.53 -14.46 -8.81
C ALA A 227 34.37 -15.45 -8.97
N THR A 228 33.65 -15.77 -7.89
CA THR A 228 32.46 -16.64 -7.95
C THR A 228 31.37 -16.07 -8.85
N ASN A 229 31.09 -14.77 -8.74
CA ASN A 229 30.04 -14.09 -9.51
C ASN A 229 30.38 -14.04 -11.00
N GLU A 230 31.63 -13.70 -11.34
CA GLU A 230 32.07 -13.65 -12.74
C GLU A 230 32.11 -15.03 -13.39
N LEU A 231 32.65 -16.06 -12.72
CA LEU A 231 32.63 -17.43 -13.24
C LEU A 231 31.20 -18.00 -13.33
N GLY A 232 30.33 -17.70 -12.36
CA GLY A 232 28.91 -18.04 -12.42
C GLY A 232 28.19 -17.32 -13.57
N SER A 233 28.55 -16.08 -13.86
CA SER A 233 28.03 -15.33 -15.00
C SER A 233 28.50 -15.92 -16.34
N LEU A 234 29.77 -16.32 -16.45
CA LEU A 234 30.29 -17.02 -17.62
C LEU A 234 29.60 -18.36 -17.84
N ARG A 235 29.38 -19.13 -16.77
CA ARG A 235 28.67 -20.42 -16.82
C ARG A 235 27.21 -20.26 -17.25
N SER A 236 26.48 -19.31 -16.69
CA SER A 236 25.08 -19.03 -17.07
C SER A 236 24.96 -18.49 -18.50
N SER A 237 26.01 -17.86 -19.02
CA SER A 237 26.15 -17.48 -20.42
C SER A 237 26.60 -18.65 -21.32
N GLY A 238 26.81 -19.84 -20.75
CA GLY A 238 27.35 -21.04 -21.40
C GLY A 238 28.87 -20.99 -21.65
N VAL A 239 29.49 -19.82 -21.60
CA VAL A 239 30.88 -19.55 -22.01
C VAL A 239 31.90 -20.45 -21.30
N SER A 240 31.64 -20.78 -20.03
CA SER A 240 32.49 -21.68 -19.24
C SER A 240 31.93 -23.11 -19.22
N GLY A 241 32.73 -24.08 -19.66
CA GLY A 241 32.48 -25.51 -19.47
C GLY A 241 32.98 -26.06 -18.13
N LEU A 242 33.44 -25.18 -17.23
CA LEU A 242 33.99 -25.58 -15.94
C LEU A 242 32.90 -26.21 -15.07
N ASP A 243 33.24 -27.33 -14.43
CA ASP A 243 32.39 -27.90 -13.39
C ASP A 243 32.51 -27.10 -12.07
N ASP A 244 31.63 -27.39 -11.10
CA ASP A 244 31.61 -26.66 -9.81
C ASP A 244 32.96 -26.73 -9.07
N LYS A 245 33.70 -27.84 -9.21
CA LYS A 245 34.99 -28.02 -8.55
C LYS A 245 36.09 -27.20 -9.23
N GLU A 246 36.03 -27.09 -10.55
CA GLU A 246 36.96 -26.27 -11.33
C GLU A 246 36.72 -24.78 -11.10
N VAL A 247 35.45 -24.35 -10.98
CA VAL A 247 35.12 -22.98 -10.56
C VAL A 247 35.69 -22.69 -9.17
N ASP A 248 35.44 -23.54 -8.18
CA ASP A 248 35.95 -23.34 -6.82
C ASP A 248 37.49 -23.27 -6.79
N ARG A 249 38.19 -24.08 -7.58
CA ARG A 249 39.66 -24.02 -7.70
C ARG A 249 40.13 -22.70 -8.30
N GLU A 250 39.48 -22.22 -9.35
CA GLU A 250 39.90 -20.99 -10.04
C GLU A 250 39.61 -19.73 -9.20
N VAL A 251 38.47 -19.72 -8.48
CA VAL A 251 38.17 -18.70 -7.47
C VAL A 251 39.29 -18.67 -6.42
N ALA A 252 39.60 -19.83 -5.85
CA ALA A 252 40.63 -19.92 -4.82
C ALA A 252 42.02 -19.54 -5.33
N ARG A 253 42.40 -19.91 -6.57
CA ARG A 253 43.66 -19.45 -7.20
C ARG A 253 43.71 -17.94 -7.35
N THR A 254 42.62 -17.32 -7.78
CA THR A 254 42.55 -15.86 -7.91
C THR A 254 42.81 -15.17 -6.57
N VAL A 255 42.22 -15.70 -5.49
CA VAL A 255 42.48 -15.20 -4.13
C VAL A 255 43.92 -15.49 -3.68
N GLN A 256 44.47 -16.66 -3.97
CA GLN A 256 45.87 -16.99 -3.67
C GLN A 256 46.84 -16.05 -4.37
N ASP A 257 46.60 -15.72 -5.63
CA ASP A 257 47.44 -14.80 -6.41
C ASP A 257 47.46 -13.42 -5.75
N SER A 258 46.31 -12.91 -5.32
CA SER A 258 46.21 -11.66 -4.55
C SER A 258 46.99 -11.75 -3.23
N LEU A 259 46.81 -12.84 -2.48
CA LEU A 259 47.49 -13.06 -1.19
C LEU A 259 49.02 -13.24 -1.32
N SER A 260 49.49 -13.83 -2.42
CA SER A 260 50.92 -14.09 -2.67
C SER A 260 51.77 -12.81 -2.82
N ARG A 261 51.12 -11.69 -3.14
CA ARG A 261 51.75 -10.37 -3.30
C ARG A 261 51.96 -9.65 -1.97
N LEU A 262 51.43 -10.19 -0.87
CA LEU A 262 51.47 -9.56 0.44
C LEU A 262 52.77 -9.86 1.20
N PRO A 263 53.23 -8.93 2.06
CA PRO A 263 54.27 -9.24 3.04
C PRO A 263 53.87 -10.41 3.95
N GLN A 264 54.83 -11.26 4.32
CA GLN A 264 54.58 -12.50 5.08
C GLN A 264 53.83 -12.27 6.40
N ASP A 265 54.14 -11.19 7.12
CA ASP A 265 53.49 -10.85 8.39
C ASP A 265 52.00 -10.48 8.21
N LYS A 266 51.67 -9.77 7.13
CA LYS A 266 50.29 -9.42 6.77
C LYS A 266 49.53 -10.65 6.28
N LEU A 267 50.18 -11.49 5.48
CA LEU A 267 49.64 -12.77 5.02
C LEU A 267 49.26 -13.68 6.19
N ASP A 268 50.20 -13.93 7.12
CA ASP A 268 49.97 -14.77 8.30
C ASP A 268 48.78 -14.24 9.13
N ARG A 269 48.70 -12.93 9.35
CA ARG A 269 47.60 -12.29 10.11
C ARG A 269 46.25 -12.37 9.41
N LEU A 270 46.19 -12.23 8.08
CA LEU A 270 44.94 -12.38 7.32
C LEU A 270 44.46 -13.83 7.31
N LEU A 271 45.36 -14.78 7.09
CA LEU A 271 45.03 -16.22 7.14
C LEU A 271 44.49 -16.59 8.52
N GLN A 272 45.06 -16.02 9.60
CA GLN A 272 44.56 -16.19 10.97
C GLN A 272 43.09 -15.78 11.14
N LYS A 273 42.60 -14.80 10.38
CA LYS A 273 41.21 -14.31 10.44
C LYS A 273 40.31 -14.92 9.37
N THR A 274 40.88 -15.65 8.41
CA THR A 274 40.12 -16.27 7.30
C THR A 274 39.30 -17.46 7.81
N PRO A 275 38.01 -17.60 7.48
CA PRO A 275 37.19 -18.74 7.92
C PRO A 275 37.73 -20.11 7.47
N THR A 276 37.43 -21.17 8.23
CA THR A 276 37.92 -22.54 7.97
C THR A 276 37.57 -23.06 6.58
N ASP A 277 36.34 -22.83 6.10
CA ASP A 277 35.93 -23.30 4.78
C ASP A 277 36.69 -22.59 3.65
N GLU A 278 37.00 -21.30 3.83
CA GLU A 278 37.80 -20.55 2.87
C GLU A 278 39.28 -20.96 2.92
N LEU A 279 39.83 -21.26 4.11
CA LEU A 279 41.16 -21.89 4.21
C LEU A 279 41.20 -23.23 3.47
N ARG A 280 40.13 -24.03 3.53
CA ARG A 280 40.03 -25.29 2.79
C ARG A 280 39.99 -25.06 1.29
N ARG A 281 39.20 -24.09 0.81
CA ARG A 281 39.17 -23.73 -0.62
C ARG A 281 40.55 -23.33 -1.10
N LEU A 282 41.26 -22.50 -0.34
CA LEU A 282 42.66 -22.18 -0.60
C LEU A 282 43.52 -23.45 -0.63
N ALA A 283 43.42 -24.36 0.34
CA ALA A 283 44.24 -25.56 0.37
C ALA A 283 43.99 -26.49 -0.84
N LEU A 284 42.72 -26.66 -1.24
CA LEU A 284 42.32 -27.55 -2.34
C LEU A 284 42.70 -27.04 -3.73
N ALA A 285 42.97 -25.74 -3.88
CA ALA A 285 43.42 -25.16 -5.14
C ALA A 285 44.88 -25.50 -5.48
N GLY A 286 45.62 -26.09 -4.52
CA GLY A 286 47.04 -26.39 -4.66
C GLY A 286 47.88 -25.13 -4.53
N PRO A 287 47.94 -24.50 -3.33
CA PRO A 287 48.70 -23.28 -3.12
C PRO A 287 50.18 -23.50 -3.44
N GLU A 288 50.81 -22.48 -4.02
CA GLU A 288 52.24 -22.47 -4.33
C GLU A 288 52.98 -21.40 -3.51
N GLY A 289 54.30 -21.55 -3.39
CA GLY A 289 55.18 -20.54 -2.79
C GLY A 289 54.88 -20.22 -1.31
N ALA A 290 54.92 -18.93 -0.96
CA ALA A 290 54.78 -18.45 0.41
C ALA A 290 53.39 -18.71 1.01
N VAL A 291 52.34 -18.71 0.18
CA VAL A 291 50.95 -18.97 0.60
C VAL A 291 50.79 -20.40 1.10
N ALA A 292 51.43 -21.38 0.45
CA ALA A 292 51.35 -22.78 0.87
C ALA A 292 51.88 -23.00 2.29
N GLY A 293 53.11 -22.50 2.56
CA GLY A 293 53.73 -22.63 3.89
C GLY A 293 52.97 -21.87 4.98
N ALA A 294 52.44 -20.68 4.65
CA ALA A 294 51.63 -19.89 5.58
C ALA A 294 50.29 -20.57 5.91
N LEU A 295 49.66 -21.18 4.90
CA LEU A 295 48.39 -21.87 5.04
C LEU A 295 48.52 -23.13 5.90
N ASP A 296 49.52 -23.98 5.63
CA ASP A 296 49.77 -25.20 6.41
C ASP A 296 50.08 -24.86 7.88
N LYS A 297 50.91 -23.83 8.10
CA LYS A 297 51.23 -23.30 9.44
C LYS A 297 49.97 -22.80 10.16
N GLU A 298 49.11 -22.05 9.48
CA GLU A 298 47.88 -21.53 10.08
C GLU A 298 46.86 -22.63 10.36
N ILE A 299 46.69 -23.61 9.46
CA ILE A 299 45.81 -24.76 9.69
C ILE A 299 46.25 -25.50 10.96
N ALA A 300 47.54 -25.81 11.11
CA ALA A 300 48.05 -26.46 12.32
C ALA A 300 47.90 -25.58 13.58
N ALA A 301 48.29 -24.31 13.52
CA ALA A 301 48.21 -23.38 14.65
C ALA A 301 46.75 -23.10 15.07
N ARG A 302 45.80 -23.13 14.13
CA ARG A 302 44.37 -22.98 14.43
C ARG A 302 43.83 -24.17 15.20
N THR A 303 44.22 -25.40 14.86
CA THR A 303 43.87 -26.58 15.65
C THR A 303 44.32 -26.41 17.11
N GLU A 304 45.54 -25.95 17.36
CA GLU A 304 46.04 -25.70 18.71
C GLU A 304 45.22 -24.63 19.45
N ARG A 305 44.93 -23.49 18.79
CA ARG A 305 44.14 -22.41 19.39
C ARG A 305 42.69 -22.83 19.69
N LEU A 306 42.04 -23.55 18.78
CA LEU A 306 40.69 -24.08 18.98
C LEU A 306 40.67 -25.13 20.10
N THR A 307 41.72 -25.94 20.21
CA THR A 307 41.90 -26.89 21.32
C THR A 307 42.03 -26.15 22.64
N ALA A 308 42.91 -25.15 22.75
CA ALA A 308 43.07 -24.36 23.96
C ALA A 308 41.78 -23.64 24.37
N ARG A 309 41.03 -23.07 23.41
CA ARG A 309 39.72 -22.46 23.67
C ARG A 309 38.70 -23.47 24.19
N TYR A 310 38.66 -24.68 23.61
CA TYR A 310 37.80 -25.76 24.10
C TYR A 310 38.19 -26.18 25.52
N GLU A 311 39.49 -26.36 25.80
CA GLU A 311 39.99 -26.72 27.12
C GLU A 311 39.68 -25.67 28.19
N GLU A 312 39.81 -24.38 27.86
CA GLU A 312 39.43 -23.27 28.74
C GLU A 312 37.93 -23.29 29.06
N GLY A 313 37.10 -23.47 28.03
CA GLY A 313 35.65 -23.63 28.19
C GLY A 313 35.29 -24.84 29.07
N CYS A 314 35.99 -25.97 28.88
CA CYS A 314 35.81 -27.16 29.71
C CYS A 314 36.18 -26.87 31.17
N ALA A 315 37.32 -26.22 31.43
CA ALA A 315 37.75 -25.88 32.78
C ALA A 315 36.75 -24.96 33.48
N LYS A 316 36.21 -23.96 32.76
CA LYS A 316 35.16 -23.07 33.27
C LYS A 316 33.89 -23.84 33.61
N PHE A 317 33.40 -24.70 32.72
CA PHE A 317 32.21 -25.50 32.97
C PHE A 317 32.38 -26.47 34.15
N LEU A 318 33.53 -27.14 34.25
CA LEU A 318 33.85 -28.08 35.32
C LEU A 318 34.10 -27.40 36.68
N SER A 319 34.20 -26.08 36.72
CA SER A 319 34.37 -25.33 37.98
C SER A 319 33.08 -25.20 38.80
N HIS A 320 31.91 -25.42 38.17
CA HIS A 320 30.62 -25.46 38.84
C HIS A 320 30.48 -26.77 39.62
N ASP A 321 30.30 -26.71 40.94
CA ASP A 321 30.18 -27.93 41.76
C ASP A 321 28.74 -28.48 41.72
N PRO A 322 28.49 -29.69 41.15
CA PRO A 322 27.15 -30.26 41.07
C PRO A 322 26.50 -30.47 42.45
N ALA A 323 27.31 -30.71 43.50
CA ALA A 323 26.82 -30.87 44.87
C ALA A 323 26.31 -29.56 45.48
N LYS A 324 26.72 -28.41 44.92
CA LYS A 324 26.32 -27.06 45.35
C LYS A 324 25.58 -26.30 44.26
N ALA A 325 25.01 -26.99 43.27
CA ALA A 325 24.34 -26.36 42.13
C ALA A 325 23.20 -25.39 42.54
N VAL A 326 22.54 -25.65 43.68
CA VAL A 326 21.47 -24.80 44.24
C VAL A 326 22.02 -23.57 44.97
N GLU A 327 23.31 -23.55 45.33
CA GLU A 327 23.98 -22.45 46.03
C GLU A 327 24.92 -21.65 45.13
N ASP A 328 25.21 -22.14 43.92
CA ASP A 328 26.13 -21.50 42.97
C ASP A 328 25.50 -20.26 42.32
N PRO A 329 25.98 -19.04 42.65
CA PRO A 329 25.40 -17.80 42.13
C PRO A 329 25.62 -17.63 40.61
N SER A 330 26.57 -18.36 40.03
CA SER A 330 26.86 -18.38 38.58
C SER A 330 26.30 -19.62 37.89
N GLY A 331 25.58 -20.47 38.63
CA GLY A 331 25.05 -21.73 38.17
C GLY A 331 23.72 -21.61 37.40
N PRO A 332 23.24 -22.72 36.84
CA PRO A 332 22.06 -22.76 35.96
C PRO A 332 20.72 -22.39 36.63
N LEU A 333 20.66 -22.32 37.96
CA LEU A 333 19.46 -21.94 38.71
C LEU A 333 19.37 -20.43 38.96
N HIS A 334 20.50 -19.80 39.30
CA HIS A 334 20.56 -18.39 39.73
C HIS A 334 20.99 -17.42 38.64
N ASP A 335 21.79 -17.87 37.67
CA ASP A 335 22.19 -17.08 36.50
C ASP A 335 22.07 -17.93 35.21
N PRO A 336 20.86 -18.39 34.87
CA PRO A 336 20.63 -19.28 33.73
C PRO A 336 21.12 -18.66 32.41
N VAL A 337 21.06 -17.34 32.28
CA VAL A 337 21.47 -16.60 31.09
C VAL A 337 22.97 -16.68 30.85
N ASN A 338 23.81 -16.31 31.82
CA ASN A 338 25.26 -16.34 31.62
C ASN A 338 25.80 -17.77 31.62
N PHE A 339 25.15 -18.67 32.36
CA PHE A 339 25.44 -20.10 32.30
C PHE A 339 25.18 -20.66 30.90
N ALA A 340 23.99 -20.44 30.32
CA ALA A 340 23.64 -20.90 28.98
C ALA A 340 24.56 -20.32 27.91
N ARG A 341 24.96 -19.05 28.03
CA ARG A 341 25.98 -18.44 27.16
C ARG A 341 27.32 -19.16 27.26
N SER A 342 27.82 -19.38 28.48
CA SER A 342 29.11 -20.06 28.68
C SER A 342 29.10 -21.50 28.15
N LEU A 343 27.99 -22.22 28.31
CA LEU A 343 27.82 -23.55 27.75
C LEU A 343 27.78 -23.55 26.22
N THR A 344 27.14 -22.53 25.64
CA THR A 344 27.09 -22.34 24.19
C THR A 344 28.49 -22.04 23.64
N ASP A 345 29.25 -21.15 24.29
CA ASP A 345 30.63 -20.85 23.90
C ASP A 345 31.51 -22.12 23.91
N LEU A 346 31.29 -23.01 24.89
CA LEU A 346 31.96 -24.31 24.97
C LEU A 346 31.54 -25.26 23.83
N ALA A 347 30.24 -25.40 23.57
CA ALA A 347 29.73 -26.24 22.50
C ALA A 347 30.18 -25.74 21.11
N GLU A 348 30.19 -24.42 20.90
CA GLU A 348 30.71 -23.79 19.70
C GLU A 348 32.22 -24.02 19.53
N ALA A 349 33.01 -23.89 20.61
CA ALA A 349 34.44 -24.19 20.56
C ALA A 349 34.72 -25.65 20.13
N LEU A 350 33.94 -26.61 20.66
CA LEU A 350 34.03 -28.01 20.25
C LEU A 350 33.62 -28.21 18.78
N GLN A 351 32.52 -27.59 18.37
CA GLN A 351 32.02 -27.73 17.00
C GLN A 351 33.01 -27.12 16.00
N LEU A 352 33.55 -25.95 16.27
CA LEU A 352 34.59 -25.31 15.45
C LEU A 352 35.84 -26.18 15.35
N LEU A 353 36.28 -26.80 16.45
CA LEU A 353 37.41 -27.74 16.44
C LEU A 353 37.10 -28.97 15.56
N ARG A 354 35.93 -29.59 15.74
CA ARG A 354 35.48 -30.74 14.95
C ARG A 354 35.37 -30.42 13.47
N ASP A 355 34.74 -29.32 13.13
CA ASP A 355 34.56 -28.88 11.75
C ASP A 355 35.91 -28.57 11.11
N HIS A 356 36.81 -27.88 11.83
CA HIS A 356 38.16 -27.61 11.34
C HIS A 356 38.97 -28.89 11.10
N CYS A 357 39.01 -29.81 12.07
CA CYS A 357 39.70 -31.09 11.92
C CYS A 357 39.09 -31.91 10.77
N LYS A 358 37.77 -32.00 10.67
CA LYS A 358 37.08 -32.72 9.59
C LYS A 358 37.34 -32.10 8.22
N THR A 359 37.25 -30.78 8.11
CA THR A 359 37.45 -30.04 6.85
C THR A 359 38.85 -30.22 6.30
N HIS A 360 39.87 -30.29 7.16
CA HIS A 360 41.27 -30.48 6.78
C HIS A 360 41.77 -31.92 6.93
N ASN A 361 40.89 -32.90 7.18
CA ASN A 361 41.23 -34.31 7.42
C ASN A 361 42.32 -34.51 8.50
N LEU A 362 42.30 -33.70 9.55
CA LEU A 362 43.17 -33.81 10.71
C LEU A 362 42.52 -34.69 11.79
N PRO A 363 43.29 -35.49 12.54
CA PRO A 363 42.77 -36.16 13.72
C PRO A 363 42.35 -35.14 14.78
N LEU A 364 41.30 -35.45 15.54
CA LEU A 364 40.99 -34.69 16.75
C LEU A 364 42.08 -34.95 17.81
N PRO A 365 42.46 -33.93 18.60
CA PRO A 365 43.38 -34.12 19.72
C PRO A 365 42.84 -35.18 20.70
N PRO A 366 43.64 -36.16 21.17
CA PRO A 366 43.16 -37.24 22.05
C PRO A 366 42.48 -36.75 23.32
N ARG A 367 42.95 -35.62 23.86
CA ARG A 367 42.42 -34.99 25.08
C ARG A 367 41.00 -34.44 24.90
N THR A 368 40.57 -34.17 23.67
CA THR A 368 39.22 -33.68 23.36
C THR A 368 38.16 -34.70 23.77
N ASP A 369 38.34 -35.97 23.43
CA ASP A 369 37.38 -37.03 23.75
C ASP A 369 37.34 -37.32 25.27
N GLU A 370 38.50 -37.29 25.93
CA GLU A 370 38.59 -37.44 27.39
C GLU A 370 37.86 -36.31 28.13
N LEU A 371 38.03 -35.07 27.69
CA LEU A 371 37.33 -33.91 28.27
C LEU A 371 35.84 -33.97 27.98
N LEU A 372 35.42 -34.32 26.76
CA LEU A 372 34.02 -34.45 26.43
C LEU A 372 33.32 -35.48 27.33
N ALA A 373 33.93 -36.65 27.55
CA ALA A 373 33.39 -37.66 28.47
C ALA A 373 33.23 -37.12 29.91
N LYS A 374 34.18 -36.29 30.38
CA LYS A 374 34.07 -35.62 31.70
C LYS A 374 32.95 -34.58 31.71
N ILE A 375 32.82 -33.75 30.67
CA ILE A 375 31.77 -32.74 30.53
C ILE A 375 30.39 -33.40 30.50
N MET A 376 30.24 -34.50 29.76
CA MET A 376 29.01 -35.30 29.73
C MET A 376 28.62 -35.75 31.13
N GLY A 377 29.51 -36.48 31.82
CA GLY A 377 29.24 -36.98 33.18
C GLY A 377 28.94 -35.85 34.19
N HIS A 378 29.67 -34.74 34.11
CA HIS A 378 29.46 -33.58 34.97
C HIS A 378 28.14 -32.86 34.68
N GLY A 379 27.80 -32.65 33.41
CA GLY A 379 26.55 -32.04 32.97
C GLY A 379 25.32 -32.85 33.36
N GLU A 380 25.40 -34.17 33.30
CA GLU A 380 24.37 -35.11 33.78
C GLU A 380 24.08 -34.98 35.29
N GLU A 381 25.04 -34.49 36.08
CA GLU A 381 24.85 -34.25 37.51
C GLU A 381 24.42 -32.81 37.81
N LEU A 382 25.01 -31.84 37.12
CA LEU A 382 24.76 -30.41 37.33
C LEU A 382 23.34 -30.02 36.88
N LEU A 383 22.88 -30.53 35.73
CA LEU A 383 21.62 -30.14 35.07
C LEU A 383 20.44 -31.05 35.40
N ARG A 384 20.33 -31.46 36.66
CA ARG A 384 19.19 -32.26 37.13
C ARG A 384 17.89 -31.45 37.14
N PRO A 385 16.72 -32.09 36.97
CA PRO A 385 15.43 -31.43 37.19
C PRO A 385 15.39 -30.79 38.59
N GLY A 386 15.19 -29.47 38.66
CA GLY A 386 15.25 -28.69 39.90
C GLY A 386 16.46 -27.74 40.00
N ASN A 387 17.53 -27.97 39.23
CA ASN A 387 18.71 -27.09 39.16
C ASN A 387 18.67 -26.15 37.94
N LEU A 388 17.57 -26.12 37.20
CA LEU A 388 17.43 -25.38 35.95
C LEU A 388 16.34 -24.32 36.09
N ASN A 389 16.65 -23.07 35.77
CA ASN A 389 15.65 -22.01 35.60
C ASN A 389 15.52 -21.63 34.12
N LEU A 390 14.78 -22.45 33.37
CA LEU A 390 14.63 -22.28 31.91
C LEU A 390 13.71 -21.10 31.54
N GLY A 391 12.82 -20.68 32.44
CA GLY A 391 11.83 -19.63 32.20
C GLY A 391 12.46 -18.26 31.91
N GLU A 392 13.66 -17.99 32.44
CA GLU A 392 14.40 -16.73 32.21
C GLU A 392 15.13 -16.67 30.86
N LEU A 393 15.25 -17.80 30.16
CA LEU A 393 15.85 -17.81 28.82
C LEU A 393 14.85 -17.30 27.79
N SER A 394 15.29 -16.41 26.89
CA SER A 394 14.53 -16.07 25.69
C SER A 394 14.36 -17.31 24.80
N ASN A 395 13.39 -17.29 23.88
CA ASN A 395 13.11 -18.43 23.00
C ASN A 395 14.35 -18.85 22.20
N GLU A 396 15.03 -17.88 21.58
CA GLU A 396 16.25 -18.12 20.83
C GLU A 396 17.36 -18.73 21.71
N ARG A 397 17.55 -18.19 22.93
CA ARG A 397 18.56 -18.71 23.85
C ARG A 397 18.26 -20.11 24.34
N LEU A 398 16.99 -20.42 24.60
CA LEU A 398 16.56 -21.77 24.99
C LEU A 398 16.86 -22.77 23.86
N GLY A 399 16.56 -22.41 22.61
CA GLY A 399 16.85 -23.27 21.45
C GLY A 399 18.36 -23.48 21.22
N ILE A 400 19.16 -22.41 21.34
CA ILE A 400 20.62 -22.51 21.27
C ILE A 400 21.16 -23.38 22.41
N PHE A 401 20.67 -23.18 23.64
CA PHE A 401 21.06 -23.96 24.82
C PHE A 401 20.77 -25.46 24.64
N ALA A 402 19.57 -25.80 24.14
CA ALA A 402 19.19 -27.18 23.83
C ALA A 402 20.13 -27.82 22.80
N LYS A 403 20.46 -27.09 21.73
CA LYS A 403 21.41 -27.55 20.71
C LYS A 403 22.82 -27.75 21.28
N SER A 404 23.29 -26.83 22.12
CA SER A 404 24.59 -26.91 22.78
C SER A 404 24.71 -28.16 23.66
N LEU A 405 23.66 -28.49 24.42
CA LEU A 405 23.62 -29.72 25.22
C LEU A 405 23.69 -30.98 24.36
N LYS A 406 22.94 -31.02 23.26
CA LYS A 406 22.98 -32.13 22.30
C LYS A 406 24.37 -32.29 21.66
N LEU A 407 25.04 -31.20 21.31
CA LEU A 407 26.41 -31.22 20.75
C LEU A 407 27.45 -31.74 21.76
N LEU A 408 27.25 -31.43 23.04
CA LEU A 408 28.08 -31.89 24.14
C LEU A 408 27.71 -33.30 24.65
N GLY A 409 26.63 -33.91 24.14
CA GLY A 409 26.17 -35.25 24.56
C GLY A 409 25.55 -35.30 25.94
N ILE A 410 25.01 -34.18 26.44
CA ILE A 410 24.31 -34.12 27.74
C ILE A 410 22.82 -34.37 27.50
N GLU A 411 22.29 -35.49 28.00
CA GLU A 411 20.95 -35.97 27.71
C GLU A 411 19.95 -35.72 28.84
N ARG A 412 20.36 -35.70 30.13
CA ARG A 412 19.43 -35.54 31.26
C ARG A 412 18.55 -34.31 31.19
N ALA A 413 19.11 -33.22 30.69
CA ALA A 413 18.45 -31.93 30.58
C ALA A 413 17.39 -31.90 29.45
N ASN A 414 17.39 -32.89 28.55
CA ASN A 414 16.48 -32.93 27.40
C ASN A 414 15.01 -32.98 27.83
N GLY A 415 14.67 -33.76 28.86
CA GLY A 415 13.28 -33.86 29.34
C GLY A 415 12.71 -32.51 29.81
N PRO A 416 13.35 -31.83 30.78
CA PRO A 416 12.95 -30.49 31.22
C PRO A 416 12.91 -29.45 30.10
N ILE A 417 13.90 -29.44 29.20
CA ILE A 417 13.97 -28.50 28.07
C ILE A 417 12.84 -28.75 27.08
N GLN A 418 12.60 -30.00 26.69
CA GLN A 418 11.52 -30.36 25.78
C GLN A 418 10.16 -29.96 26.35
N LYS A 419 9.95 -30.19 27.66
CA LYS A 419 8.73 -29.75 28.35
C LYS A 419 8.55 -28.23 28.34
N GLU A 420 9.62 -27.47 28.53
CA GLU A 420 9.58 -25.99 28.45
C GLU A 420 9.29 -25.52 27.02
N ILE A 421 9.92 -26.10 26.00
CA ILE A 421 9.64 -25.83 24.59
C ILE A 421 8.16 -26.09 24.27
N GLU A 422 7.64 -27.25 24.67
CA GLU A 422 6.22 -27.60 24.51
C GLU A 422 5.29 -26.61 25.22
N THR A 423 5.66 -26.18 26.43
CA THR A 423 4.90 -25.18 27.20
C THR A 423 4.81 -23.84 26.47
N ARG A 424 5.88 -23.42 25.78
CA ARG A 424 5.92 -22.17 25.01
C ARG A 424 5.20 -22.27 23.66
N LEU A 425 5.24 -23.45 23.02
CA LEU A 425 4.56 -23.69 21.74
C LEU A 425 3.05 -23.87 21.90
N ALA A 426 2.59 -24.47 23.00
CA ALA A 426 1.20 -24.86 23.21
C ALA A 426 0.17 -23.72 23.02
N PRO A 427 0.40 -22.47 23.50
CA PRO A 427 -0.52 -21.36 23.25
C PRO A 427 -0.68 -21.02 21.77
N GLN A 428 0.41 -21.02 21.00
CA GLN A 428 0.40 -20.70 19.56
C GLN A 428 -0.24 -21.82 18.73
N GLU A 429 0.07 -23.07 19.06
CA GLU A 429 -0.60 -24.22 18.44
C GLU A 429 -2.11 -24.20 18.73
N THR A 430 -2.51 -23.82 19.95
CA THR A 430 -3.92 -23.68 20.33
C THR A 430 -4.61 -22.55 19.59
N ALA A 431 -3.96 -21.40 19.45
CA ALA A 431 -4.49 -20.28 18.66
C ALA A 431 -4.72 -20.67 17.19
N TYR A 432 -3.77 -21.37 16.56
CA TYR A 432 -3.95 -21.90 15.21
C TYR A 432 -5.14 -22.86 15.11
N ARG A 433 -5.24 -23.83 16.04
CA ARG A 433 -6.38 -24.78 16.08
C ARG A 433 -7.72 -24.07 16.26
N GLN A 434 -7.78 -23.02 17.06
CA GLN A 434 -9.00 -22.21 17.24
C GLN A 434 -9.38 -21.46 15.95
N SER A 435 -8.41 -20.88 15.23
CA SER A 435 -8.66 -20.25 13.93
C SER A 435 -9.12 -21.27 12.88
N ALA A 436 -8.51 -22.46 12.86
CA ALA A 436 -8.95 -23.56 12.01
C ALA A 436 -10.38 -23.99 12.35
N ARG A 437 -10.73 -24.09 13.63
CA ARG A 437 -12.11 -24.37 14.05
C ARG A 437 -13.09 -23.29 13.62
N ALA A 438 -12.72 -22.01 13.73
CA ALA A 438 -13.56 -20.90 13.30
C ALA A 438 -13.83 -20.93 11.78
N MET A 439 -12.81 -21.27 10.98
CA MET A 439 -12.93 -21.48 9.54
C MET A 439 -13.90 -22.64 9.22
N LEU A 440 -13.74 -23.79 9.89
CA LEU A 440 -14.60 -24.97 9.72
C LEU A 440 -16.06 -24.69 10.11
N ASP A 441 -16.30 -23.97 11.21
CA ASP A 441 -17.63 -23.55 11.61
C ASP A 441 -18.24 -22.58 10.58
N GLY A 442 -17.45 -21.68 10.00
CA GLY A 442 -17.86 -20.78 8.92
C GLY A 442 -18.29 -21.54 7.65
N LEU A 443 -17.58 -22.60 7.29
CA LEU A 443 -17.96 -23.47 6.16
C LEU A 443 -19.32 -24.13 6.40
N ARG A 444 -19.54 -24.64 7.61
CA ARG A 444 -20.81 -25.28 7.99
C ARG A 444 -21.98 -24.31 7.98
N SER A 445 -21.80 -23.09 8.48
CA SER A 445 -22.83 -22.06 8.48
C SER A 445 -23.03 -21.37 7.12
N GLY A 446 -22.13 -21.61 6.14
CA GLY A 446 -22.15 -20.91 4.86
C GLY A 446 -21.83 -19.42 4.98
N ASP A 447 -21.00 -19.04 5.96
CA ASP A 447 -20.61 -17.65 6.22
C ASP A 447 -19.21 -17.37 5.65
N PRO A 448 -19.11 -16.71 4.47
CA PRO A 448 -17.82 -16.42 3.85
C PRO A 448 -16.94 -15.47 4.68
N ALA A 449 -17.54 -14.59 5.50
CA ALA A 449 -16.79 -13.69 6.38
C ALA A 449 -16.02 -14.49 7.43
N ARG A 450 -16.69 -15.46 8.05
CA ARG A 450 -16.09 -16.32 9.07
C ARG A 450 -15.05 -17.27 8.48
N VAL A 451 -15.27 -17.79 7.27
CA VAL A 451 -14.28 -18.62 6.56
C VAL A 451 -13.01 -17.82 6.27
N LEU A 452 -13.13 -16.65 5.63
CA LEU A 452 -11.97 -15.83 5.25
C LEU A 452 -11.24 -15.26 6.47
N ALA A 453 -11.96 -14.84 7.51
CA ALA A 453 -11.35 -14.42 8.77
C ALA A 453 -10.57 -15.57 9.44
N GLY A 454 -11.18 -16.77 9.51
CA GLY A 454 -10.52 -17.96 10.05
C GLY A 454 -9.25 -18.33 9.28
N LEU A 455 -9.28 -18.30 7.94
CA LEU A 455 -8.11 -18.56 7.09
C LEU A 455 -6.99 -17.51 7.29
N ARG A 456 -7.35 -16.23 7.39
CA ARG A 456 -6.39 -15.15 7.64
C ARG A 456 -5.73 -15.32 9.01
N ASP A 457 -6.53 -15.60 10.03
CA ASP A 457 -6.04 -15.79 11.39
C ASP A 457 -5.21 -17.08 11.53
N MET A 458 -5.56 -18.15 10.78
CA MET A 458 -4.72 -19.33 10.63
C MET A 458 -3.34 -18.97 10.08
N GLU A 459 -3.25 -18.17 9.00
CA GLU A 459 -1.94 -17.80 8.42
C GLU A 459 -1.11 -16.91 9.35
N ALA A 460 -1.76 -15.97 10.05
CA ALA A 460 -1.10 -15.12 11.03
C ALA A 460 -0.57 -15.92 12.24
N ASN A 461 -1.40 -16.82 12.79
CA ASN A 461 -1.01 -17.69 13.90
C ASN A 461 0.05 -18.71 13.47
N PHE A 462 -0.03 -19.22 12.24
CA PHE A 462 0.99 -20.13 11.71
C PHE A 462 2.33 -19.43 11.49
N SER A 463 2.33 -18.21 10.95
CA SER A 463 3.55 -17.41 10.79
C SER A 463 4.22 -17.15 12.15
N SER A 464 3.42 -16.80 13.16
CA SER A 464 3.90 -16.62 14.54
C SER A 464 4.46 -17.91 15.14
N LEU A 465 3.74 -19.03 14.99
CA LEU A 465 4.20 -20.35 15.42
C LEU A 465 5.48 -20.77 14.70
N LYS A 466 5.59 -20.50 13.39
CA LYS A 466 6.77 -20.83 12.59
C LYS A 466 7.99 -20.09 13.10
N ASN A 467 7.88 -18.78 13.34
CA ASN A 467 8.96 -17.98 13.89
C ASN A 467 9.36 -18.48 15.28
N LEU A 468 8.38 -18.75 16.15
CA LEU A 468 8.62 -19.29 17.48
C LEU A 468 9.33 -20.66 17.45
N ARG A 469 8.92 -21.58 16.56
CA ARG A 469 9.60 -22.88 16.38
C ARG A 469 11.01 -22.71 15.80
N ASN A 470 11.21 -21.75 14.91
CA ASN A 470 12.55 -21.44 14.41
C ASN A 470 13.45 -20.93 15.53
N ASP A 471 12.94 -20.12 16.45
CA ASP A 471 13.70 -19.67 17.62
C ASP A 471 14.01 -20.81 18.59
N LEU A 472 13.05 -21.70 18.85
CA LEU A 472 13.15 -22.76 19.85
C LEU A 472 13.86 -24.04 19.36
N VAL A 473 13.71 -24.41 18.08
CA VAL A 473 14.14 -25.72 17.54
C VAL A 473 14.99 -25.58 16.27
N ARG A 474 14.90 -24.45 15.54
CA ARG A 474 15.62 -24.16 14.28
C ARG A 474 15.43 -25.15 13.10
N ASP A 475 14.48 -26.08 13.21
CA ASP A 475 14.35 -27.18 12.24
C ASP A 475 13.29 -26.98 11.12
N MET A 476 12.52 -25.88 11.11
CA MET A 476 11.52 -25.66 10.03
C MET A 476 12.10 -24.94 8.82
N VAL A 477 13.19 -25.50 8.27
CA VAL A 477 13.94 -24.90 7.14
C VAL A 477 13.33 -25.28 5.78
N GLY A 478 12.42 -26.27 5.72
CA GLY A 478 11.82 -26.75 4.47
C GLY A 478 10.30 -26.57 4.33
N ALA A 479 9.85 -26.46 3.08
CA ALA A 479 8.42 -26.47 2.73
C ALA A 479 7.69 -27.76 3.18
N PRO A 480 8.29 -28.97 3.11
CA PRO A 480 7.61 -30.20 3.55
C PRO A 480 7.32 -30.24 5.05
N GLU A 481 8.25 -29.78 5.89
CA GLU A 481 8.08 -29.74 7.35
C GLU A 481 6.98 -28.75 7.75
N VAL A 482 6.97 -27.58 7.08
CA VAL A 482 5.91 -26.57 7.23
C VAL A 482 4.54 -27.15 6.86
N ALA A 483 4.44 -27.84 5.72
CA ALA A 483 3.20 -28.47 5.29
C ALA A 483 2.72 -29.56 6.27
N ARG A 484 3.63 -30.44 6.73
CA ARG A 484 3.30 -31.50 7.72
C ARG A 484 2.81 -30.93 9.05
N LEU A 485 3.40 -29.83 9.53
CA LEU A 485 2.94 -29.20 10.76
C LEU A 485 1.54 -28.59 10.60
N ARG A 486 1.28 -27.93 9.47
CA ARG A 486 -0.06 -27.39 9.14
C ARG A 486 -1.09 -28.51 9.09
N GLU A 487 -0.79 -29.58 8.34
CA GLU A 487 -1.64 -30.76 8.22
C GLU A 487 -1.94 -31.38 9.59
N LYS A 488 -0.92 -31.51 10.46
CA LYS A 488 -1.11 -32.01 11.83
C LYS A 488 -2.08 -31.14 12.62
N LEU A 489 -1.87 -29.82 12.66
CA LEU A 489 -2.67 -28.93 13.50
C LEU A 489 -4.12 -28.77 12.98
N THR A 490 -4.30 -28.72 11.66
CA THR A 490 -5.64 -28.71 11.06
C THR A 490 -6.35 -30.06 11.27
N GLY A 491 -5.62 -31.17 11.14
CA GLY A 491 -6.10 -32.51 11.48
C GLY A 491 -6.55 -32.64 12.94
N GLU A 492 -5.82 -32.04 13.89
CA GLU A 492 -6.23 -31.98 15.30
C GLU A 492 -7.52 -31.16 15.52
N ALA A 493 -7.70 -30.06 14.77
CA ALA A 493 -8.94 -29.29 14.82
C ALA A 493 -10.14 -30.07 14.24
N LEU A 494 -9.92 -30.82 13.15
CA LEU A 494 -10.90 -31.73 12.55
C LEU A 494 -11.25 -32.90 13.48
N ALA A 495 -10.26 -33.45 14.20
CA ALA A 495 -10.49 -34.54 15.16
C ALA A 495 -11.49 -34.14 16.26
N GLY A 496 -11.57 -32.85 16.59
CA GLY A 496 -12.54 -32.29 17.54
C GLY A 496 -13.97 -32.09 17.00
N LEU A 497 -14.25 -32.42 15.74
CA LEU A 497 -15.60 -32.43 15.16
C LEU A 497 -16.24 -33.82 15.31
N SER A 498 -17.57 -33.88 15.43
CA SER A 498 -18.33 -35.13 15.29
C SER A 498 -18.48 -35.55 13.83
N ASP A 499 -18.84 -36.81 13.58
CA ASP A 499 -18.95 -37.35 12.21
C ASP A 499 -19.98 -36.60 11.36
N GLN A 500 -21.09 -36.17 11.98
CA GLN A 500 -22.08 -35.33 11.31
C GLN A 500 -21.49 -33.97 10.92
N GLU A 501 -20.75 -33.33 11.81
CA GLU A 501 -20.14 -32.03 11.52
C GLU A 501 -19.06 -32.14 10.43
N LEU A 502 -18.27 -33.22 10.43
CA LEU A 502 -17.31 -33.50 9.36
C LEU A 502 -17.99 -33.70 8.01
N MET A 503 -19.12 -34.42 7.98
CA MET A 503 -19.93 -34.58 6.76
C MET A 503 -20.52 -33.24 6.29
N GLU A 504 -20.96 -32.37 7.20
CA GLU A 504 -21.42 -31.01 6.88
C GLU A 504 -20.30 -30.17 6.27
N VAL A 505 -19.09 -30.19 6.84
CA VAL A 505 -17.92 -29.50 6.28
C VAL A 505 -17.57 -30.08 4.90
N PHE A 506 -17.54 -31.41 4.76
CA PHE A 506 -17.24 -32.08 3.50
C PHE A 506 -18.22 -31.68 2.39
N ALA A 507 -19.53 -31.68 2.70
CA ALA A 507 -20.56 -31.23 1.78
C ALA A 507 -20.44 -29.74 1.47
N ALA A 508 -20.13 -28.90 2.47
CA ALA A 508 -19.95 -27.46 2.29
C ALA A 508 -18.78 -27.14 1.35
N LEU A 509 -17.63 -27.79 1.49
CA LEU A 509 -16.45 -27.58 0.62
C LEU A 509 -16.72 -27.93 -0.85
N GLN A 510 -17.70 -28.78 -1.12
CA GLN A 510 -18.08 -29.15 -2.48
C GLN A 510 -19.07 -28.18 -3.13
N LYS A 511 -19.70 -27.28 -2.36
CA LYS A 511 -20.67 -26.31 -2.87
C LYS A 511 -20.00 -25.33 -3.85
N PRO A 512 -20.68 -24.92 -4.95
CA PRO A 512 -20.13 -24.00 -5.94
C PRO A 512 -19.61 -22.69 -5.34
N GLU A 513 -20.28 -22.16 -4.31
CA GLU A 513 -19.93 -20.90 -3.65
C GLU A 513 -18.56 -20.98 -2.94
N ASN A 514 -18.26 -22.10 -2.29
CA ASN A 514 -16.98 -22.30 -1.61
C ASN A 514 -15.83 -22.62 -2.58
N LYS A 515 -16.14 -23.28 -3.71
CA LYS A 515 -15.19 -23.42 -4.82
C LYS A 515 -14.86 -22.06 -5.45
N ALA A 516 -15.86 -21.17 -5.56
CA ALA A 516 -15.65 -19.80 -6.02
C ALA A 516 -14.89 -18.95 -5.00
N LEU A 517 -15.05 -19.20 -3.70
CA LEU A 517 -14.24 -18.59 -2.64
C LEU A 517 -12.76 -18.98 -2.77
N LEU A 518 -12.48 -20.26 -3.01
CA LEU A 518 -11.13 -20.77 -3.27
C LEU A 518 -10.50 -20.10 -4.49
N GLU A 519 -11.22 -20.08 -5.62
CA GLU A 519 -10.74 -19.41 -6.83
C GLU A 519 -10.53 -17.91 -6.60
N GLY A 520 -11.44 -17.27 -5.85
CA GLY A 520 -11.34 -15.86 -5.45
C GLY A 520 -10.06 -15.55 -4.69
N LEU A 521 -9.58 -16.45 -3.83
CA LEU A 521 -8.30 -16.29 -3.12
C LEU A 521 -7.09 -16.33 -4.07
N TYR A 522 -7.07 -17.26 -5.03
CA TYR A 522 -5.99 -17.32 -6.03
C TYR A 522 -6.01 -16.11 -6.97
N VAL A 523 -7.18 -15.70 -7.45
CA VAL A 523 -7.30 -14.51 -8.30
C VAL A 523 -6.93 -13.26 -7.51
N ALA A 524 -7.32 -13.16 -6.24
CA ALA A 524 -6.86 -12.09 -5.35
C ALA A 524 -5.34 -12.10 -5.17
N GLY A 525 -4.73 -13.28 -5.12
CA GLY A 525 -3.28 -13.48 -5.15
C GLY A 525 -2.65 -12.91 -6.42
N GLU A 526 -3.16 -13.30 -7.59
CA GLU A 526 -2.69 -12.80 -8.90
C GLU A 526 -2.87 -11.28 -9.07
N ILE A 527 -3.98 -10.72 -8.59
CA ILE A 527 -4.22 -9.27 -8.56
C ILE A 527 -3.18 -8.58 -7.68
N SER A 528 -2.89 -9.16 -6.51
CA SER A 528 -1.91 -8.62 -5.57
C SER A 528 -0.49 -8.70 -6.14
N ASP A 529 -0.12 -9.81 -6.78
CA ASP A 529 1.19 -9.98 -7.44
C ASP A 529 1.37 -8.98 -8.59
N ARG A 530 0.33 -8.78 -9.43
CA ARG A 530 0.35 -7.74 -10.47
C ARG A 530 0.47 -6.33 -9.91
N ALA A 531 -0.07 -6.07 -8.71
CA ALA A 531 0.11 -4.83 -7.98
C ALA A 531 1.46 -4.75 -7.21
N GLY A 532 2.39 -5.69 -7.45
CA GLY A 532 3.71 -5.78 -6.82
C GLY A 532 3.68 -6.16 -5.33
N GLN A 533 2.54 -6.65 -4.82
CA GLN A 533 2.38 -7.09 -3.44
C GLN A 533 2.74 -8.57 -3.26
N ASP A 534 3.88 -9.01 -3.78
CA ASP A 534 4.27 -10.44 -3.85
C ASP A 534 4.07 -11.21 -2.53
N ASN A 535 4.46 -10.61 -1.39
CA ASN A 535 4.26 -11.26 -0.09
C ASN A 535 2.78 -11.44 0.28
N TYR A 536 1.93 -10.47 -0.08
CA TYR A 536 0.49 -10.54 0.17
C TYR A 536 -0.19 -11.50 -0.82
N GLY A 537 0.23 -11.50 -2.09
CA GLY A 537 -0.26 -12.47 -3.06
C GLY A 537 0.10 -13.90 -2.66
N VAL A 538 1.33 -14.13 -2.19
CA VAL A 538 1.74 -15.42 -1.59
C VAL A 538 0.86 -15.80 -0.40
N GLN A 539 0.55 -14.86 0.51
CA GLN A 539 -0.34 -15.12 1.65
C GLN A 539 -1.75 -15.54 1.21
N LEU A 540 -2.33 -14.86 0.23
CA LEU A 540 -3.65 -15.20 -0.32
C LEU A 540 -3.65 -16.57 -1.01
N ASN A 541 -2.59 -16.88 -1.76
CA ASN A 541 -2.40 -18.20 -2.36
C ASN A 541 -2.25 -19.31 -1.31
N VAL A 542 -1.56 -19.03 -0.19
CA VAL A 542 -1.45 -19.97 0.95
C VAL A 542 -2.81 -20.17 1.62
N MET A 543 -3.62 -19.11 1.80
CA MET A 543 -4.99 -19.23 2.30
C MET A 543 -5.87 -20.08 1.37
N GLY A 544 -5.71 -19.93 0.05
CA GLY A 544 -6.35 -20.80 -0.94
C GLY A 544 -5.94 -22.26 -0.75
N ALA A 545 -4.62 -22.52 -0.65
CA ALA A 545 -4.09 -23.85 -0.41
C ALA A 545 -4.62 -24.48 0.89
N TYR A 546 -4.79 -23.71 1.98
CA TYR A 546 -5.40 -24.21 3.21
C TYR A 546 -6.82 -24.72 3.00
N LEU A 547 -7.63 -23.97 2.27
CA LEU A 547 -9.01 -24.35 2.00
C LEU A 547 -9.08 -25.59 1.09
N GLU A 548 -8.20 -25.67 0.10
CA GLU A 548 -8.07 -26.83 -0.78
C GLU A 548 -7.61 -28.10 -0.02
N GLU A 549 -6.56 -27.99 0.79
CA GLU A 549 -6.01 -29.09 1.60
C GLU A 549 -7.02 -29.61 2.64
N THR A 550 -7.86 -28.71 3.19
CA THR A 550 -8.89 -29.08 4.16
C THR A 550 -9.85 -30.15 3.61
N LEU A 551 -10.16 -30.13 2.32
CA LEU A 551 -11.02 -31.15 1.70
C LEU A 551 -10.41 -32.56 1.79
N GLY A 552 -9.12 -32.69 1.49
CA GLY A 552 -8.39 -33.96 1.60
C GLY A 552 -8.27 -34.44 3.05
N GLN A 553 -8.06 -33.51 3.98
CA GLN A 553 -7.95 -33.83 5.41
C GLN A 553 -9.28 -34.25 6.02
N VAL A 554 -10.39 -33.58 5.69
CA VAL A 554 -11.75 -33.98 6.11
C VAL A 554 -12.08 -35.38 5.60
N ALA A 555 -11.77 -35.67 4.33
CA ALA A 555 -12.00 -36.99 3.77
C ALA A 555 -11.20 -38.08 4.50
N THR A 556 -9.91 -37.81 4.75
CA THR A 556 -9.03 -38.71 5.50
C THR A 556 -9.53 -38.96 6.92
N GLU A 557 -10.02 -37.92 7.61
CA GLU A 557 -10.54 -38.03 8.97
C GLU A 557 -11.85 -38.84 9.03
N LEU A 558 -12.76 -38.64 8.06
CA LEU A 558 -13.98 -39.44 7.93
C LEU A 558 -13.67 -40.92 7.68
N GLU A 559 -12.70 -41.22 6.81
CA GLU A 559 -12.29 -42.60 6.51
C GLU A 559 -11.62 -43.29 7.70
N LYS A 560 -10.79 -42.56 8.48
CA LYS A 560 -10.23 -43.07 9.74
C LYS A 560 -11.31 -43.49 10.74
N ARG A 561 -12.49 -42.87 10.67
CA ARG A 561 -13.66 -43.17 11.52
C ARG A 561 -14.60 -44.22 10.91
N GLY A 562 -14.22 -44.80 9.77
CA GLY A 562 -15.02 -45.83 9.09
C GLY A 562 -16.20 -45.29 8.30
N VAL A 563 -16.27 -43.98 8.05
CA VAL A 563 -17.29 -43.39 7.15
C VAL A 563 -16.83 -43.60 5.71
N SER A 564 -17.58 -44.38 4.95
CA SER A 564 -17.28 -44.64 3.54
C SER A 564 -17.70 -43.45 2.68
N LEU A 565 -16.74 -42.86 1.98
CA LEU A 565 -16.98 -41.77 1.03
C LEU A 565 -17.20 -42.33 -0.38
N PRO A 566 -18.09 -41.70 -1.19
CA PRO A 566 -18.30 -42.12 -2.56
C PRO A 566 -16.99 -42.02 -3.35
N ARG A 567 -16.61 -43.10 -4.05
CA ARG A 567 -15.42 -43.16 -4.91
C ARG A 567 -15.83 -43.61 -6.31
N ASP A 568 -15.11 -43.15 -7.31
CA ASP A 568 -15.34 -43.54 -8.70
C ASP A 568 -14.75 -44.94 -8.95
N ASP A 569 -14.95 -45.47 -10.15
CA ASP A 569 -14.44 -46.80 -10.54
C ASP A 569 -12.90 -46.89 -10.50
N SER A 570 -12.21 -45.74 -10.46
CA SER A 570 -10.74 -45.65 -10.30
C SER A 570 -10.30 -45.56 -8.83
N GLY A 571 -11.25 -45.60 -7.89
CA GLY A 571 -11.01 -45.46 -6.47
C GLY A 571 -10.68 -44.03 -6.04
N ARG A 572 -10.87 -43.02 -6.90
CA ARG A 572 -10.73 -41.61 -6.51
C ARG A 572 -12.00 -41.15 -5.83
N LEU A 573 -11.87 -40.25 -4.85
CA LEU A 573 -13.04 -39.63 -4.23
C LEU A 573 -13.91 -39.02 -5.34
N LEU A 574 -15.20 -39.38 -5.38
CA LEU A 574 -16.19 -38.72 -6.23
C LEU A 574 -16.42 -37.33 -5.66
N LEU A 575 -15.50 -36.43 -5.97
CA LEU A 575 -15.79 -35.02 -5.93
C LEU A 575 -16.82 -34.79 -7.04
N PRO A 576 -17.94 -34.09 -6.77
CA PRO A 576 -18.92 -33.78 -7.80
C PRO A 576 -18.15 -33.13 -8.94
N SER A 577 -18.08 -33.87 -10.05
CA SER A 577 -17.39 -33.49 -11.27
C SER A 577 -18.18 -32.33 -11.87
N SER A 578 -17.95 -31.14 -11.33
CA SER A 578 -18.41 -29.92 -11.97
C SER A 578 -17.54 -29.78 -13.22
N GLY A 579 -18.04 -30.29 -14.35
CA GLY A 579 -17.50 -29.95 -15.67
C GLY A 579 -17.49 -28.43 -15.90
N GLU A 580 -18.24 -27.68 -15.09
CA GLU A 580 -18.07 -26.25 -14.90
C GLU A 580 -16.87 -25.98 -14.00
N ARG A 581 -15.85 -25.34 -14.59
CA ARG A 581 -14.79 -24.69 -13.83
C ARG A 581 -15.45 -23.78 -12.78
N PRO A 582 -14.89 -23.70 -11.55
CA PRO A 582 -15.25 -22.62 -10.63
C PRO A 582 -15.26 -21.30 -11.42
N SER A 583 -16.28 -20.51 -11.17
CA SER A 583 -16.43 -19.19 -11.76
C SER A 583 -16.62 -18.21 -10.62
N LEU A 584 -15.87 -17.10 -10.66
CA LEU A 584 -16.07 -15.97 -9.75
C LEU A 584 -17.50 -15.41 -9.83
N GLY A 585 -18.23 -15.67 -10.92
CA GLY A 585 -19.66 -15.38 -11.05
C GLY A 585 -20.52 -16.02 -9.95
N ASN A 586 -20.10 -17.16 -9.40
CA ASN A 586 -20.80 -17.85 -8.31
C ASN A 586 -20.54 -17.25 -6.92
N LEU A 587 -19.66 -16.24 -6.78
CA LEU A 587 -19.53 -15.50 -5.53
C LEU A 587 -20.77 -14.64 -5.29
N THR A 588 -21.35 -14.74 -4.09
CA THR A 588 -22.45 -13.85 -3.69
C THR A 588 -21.94 -12.41 -3.52
N PRO A 589 -22.80 -11.39 -3.65
CA PRO A 589 -22.42 -10.00 -3.35
C PRO A 589 -21.83 -9.83 -1.95
N ALA A 590 -22.37 -10.56 -0.97
CA ALA A 590 -21.85 -10.59 0.40
C ALA A 590 -20.41 -11.15 0.44
N ALA A 591 -20.12 -12.25 -0.26
CA ALA A 591 -18.76 -12.79 -0.31
C ALA A 591 -17.77 -11.83 -0.98
N ARG A 592 -18.16 -11.17 -2.08
CA ARG A 592 -17.33 -10.13 -2.72
C ARG A 592 -17.07 -8.94 -1.80
N GLN A 593 -18.07 -8.53 -1.02
CA GLN A 593 -17.93 -7.50 0.00
C GLN A 593 -16.93 -7.92 1.09
N VAL A 594 -16.94 -9.18 1.50
CA VAL A 594 -15.96 -9.71 2.47
C VAL A 594 -14.53 -9.69 1.91
N PHE A 595 -14.31 -10.07 0.65
CA PHE A 595 -12.99 -9.92 0.01
C PHE A 595 -12.51 -8.46 0.03
N ARG A 596 -13.43 -7.53 -0.26
CA ARG A 596 -13.15 -6.09 -0.19
C ARG A 596 -12.78 -5.66 1.23
N ASP A 597 -13.57 -6.05 2.22
CA ASP A 597 -13.43 -5.53 3.59
C ASP A 597 -12.31 -6.20 4.38
N LEU A 598 -12.14 -7.52 4.24
CA LEU A 598 -11.12 -8.29 4.98
C LEU A 598 -9.78 -8.35 4.26
N LEU A 599 -9.80 -8.42 2.92
CA LEU A 599 -8.60 -8.65 2.11
C LEU A 599 -8.26 -7.46 1.22
N SER A 600 -9.05 -6.38 1.25
CA SER A 600 -8.82 -5.19 0.42
C SER A 600 -8.77 -5.47 -1.08
N VAL A 601 -9.33 -6.60 -1.53
CA VAL A 601 -9.39 -6.99 -2.94
C VAL A 601 -10.84 -6.97 -3.40
N GLU A 602 -11.12 -6.22 -4.45
CA GLU A 602 -12.40 -6.24 -5.12
C GLU A 602 -12.33 -7.23 -6.27
N LEU A 603 -13.11 -8.31 -6.18
CA LEU A 603 -13.21 -9.33 -7.22
C LEU A 603 -14.38 -8.99 -8.14
N GLY A 604 -14.12 -8.91 -9.45
CA GLY A 604 -15.18 -8.85 -10.45
C GLY A 604 -15.73 -10.24 -10.81
N GLU A 605 -16.63 -10.31 -11.78
CA GLU A 605 -17.23 -11.59 -12.23
C GLU A 605 -16.28 -12.43 -13.10
N GLY A 606 -15.29 -11.78 -13.73
CA GLY A 606 -14.22 -12.43 -14.50
C GLY A 606 -12.85 -12.32 -13.82
N ARG A 607 -11.93 -13.24 -14.15
CA ARG A 607 -10.56 -13.27 -13.58
C ARG A 607 -9.78 -11.98 -13.79
N ASP A 608 -10.02 -11.27 -14.90
CA ASP A 608 -9.31 -10.03 -15.25
C ASP A 608 -9.95 -8.76 -14.67
N THR A 609 -11.08 -8.88 -13.96
CA THR A 609 -11.91 -7.73 -13.57
C THR A 609 -11.77 -7.33 -12.09
N GLY A 610 -10.80 -7.88 -11.36
CA GLY A 610 -10.56 -7.49 -9.96
C GLY A 610 -9.44 -6.46 -9.78
N ARG A 611 -9.47 -5.75 -8.64
CA ARG A 611 -8.48 -4.72 -8.26
C ARG A 611 -8.14 -4.77 -6.77
N LEU A 612 -6.96 -4.24 -6.41
CA LEU A 612 -6.56 -4.03 -5.01
C LEU A 612 -7.00 -2.63 -4.56
N ASN A 613 -7.91 -2.54 -3.60
CA ASN A 613 -8.43 -1.28 -3.08
C ASN A 613 -7.48 -0.64 -2.05
N ARG A 614 -6.76 -1.44 -1.26
CA ARG A 614 -5.73 -0.95 -0.33
C ARG A 614 -4.43 -1.69 -0.54
N GLY A 615 -3.34 -0.97 -0.68
CA GLY A 615 -2.04 -1.56 -0.96
C GLY A 615 -0.87 -0.63 -0.70
N THR A 616 0.31 -1.06 -1.13
CA THR A 616 1.52 -0.22 -1.13
C THR A 616 2.01 0.04 -2.54
N VAL A 617 2.57 1.22 -2.81
CA VAL A 617 3.18 1.54 -4.11
C VAL A 617 4.56 0.90 -4.19
N ARG A 618 4.82 0.16 -5.27
CA ARG A 618 6.07 -0.58 -5.51
C ARG A 618 6.48 -0.47 -6.99
N GLY A 619 7.53 -1.18 -7.39
CA GLY A 619 7.95 -1.31 -8.79
C GLY A 619 8.38 0.01 -9.45
N GLU A 620 8.13 0.10 -10.76
CA GLU A 620 8.41 1.29 -11.58
C GLU A 620 7.67 2.51 -11.03
N LEU A 621 6.40 2.35 -10.63
CA LEU A 621 5.61 3.44 -10.05
C LEU A 621 6.31 4.06 -8.83
N ARG A 622 6.78 3.24 -7.87
CA ARG A 622 7.55 3.74 -6.72
C ARG A 622 8.84 4.44 -7.15
N ASN A 623 9.58 3.85 -8.08
CA ASN A 623 10.85 4.40 -8.54
C ASN A 623 10.67 5.78 -9.20
N THR A 624 9.63 5.95 -10.03
CA THR A 624 9.26 7.24 -10.62
C THR A 624 8.95 8.26 -9.52
N MET A 625 8.15 7.87 -8.52
CA MET A 625 7.81 8.77 -7.41
C MET A 625 9.04 9.15 -6.58
N GLU A 626 9.94 8.21 -6.31
CA GLU A 626 11.17 8.48 -5.58
C GLU A 626 12.09 9.42 -6.38
N GLY A 627 12.11 9.30 -7.71
CA GLY A 627 12.79 10.23 -8.59
C GLY A 627 12.25 11.66 -8.49
N ILE A 628 10.95 11.82 -8.30
CA ILE A 628 10.29 13.13 -8.10
C ILE A 628 10.60 13.68 -6.70
N LEU A 629 10.56 12.84 -5.66
CA LEU A 629 10.92 13.22 -4.29
C LEU A 629 12.35 13.75 -4.15
N LYS A 630 13.27 13.26 -4.96
CA LYS A 630 14.68 13.69 -4.93
C LYS A 630 14.90 15.09 -5.51
N GLN A 631 13.88 15.72 -6.10
CA GLN A 631 13.99 17.02 -6.76
C GLN A 631 13.39 18.15 -5.91
N PRO A 632 14.16 18.78 -5.01
CA PRO A 632 13.68 19.93 -4.26
C PRO A 632 13.41 21.11 -5.18
N THR A 633 12.43 21.93 -4.80
CA THR A 633 12.24 23.24 -5.43
C THR A 633 13.40 24.17 -5.08
N THR A 634 13.85 24.99 -6.03
CA THR A 634 15.04 25.84 -5.86
C THR A 634 14.72 27.32 -5.64
N GLU A 635 13.56 27.77 -6.10
CA GLU A 635 13.12 29.16 -6.00
C GLU A 635 12.71 29.50 -4.55
N ILE A 636 13.06 30.70 -4.10
CA ILE A 636 12.85 31.16 -2.71
C ILE A 636 12.12 32.51 -2.69
N VAL A 637 11.34 32.73 -1.62
CA VAL A 637 10.62 33.97 -1.35
C VAL A 637 11.05 34.51 0.02
N ALA A 638 11.37 35.79 0.06
CA ALA A 638 11.66 36.50 1.32
C ALA A 638 10.36 36.96 1.99
N LEU A 639 10.28 36.74 3.30
CA LEU A 639 9.18 37.15 4.17
C LEU A 639 9.51 38.48 4.89
N PRO A 640 8.51 39.19 5.44
CA PRO A 640 8.69 40.56 5.96
C PRO A 640 9.76 40.74 7.04
N GLY A 641 9.96 39.75 7.91
CA GLY A 641 10.97 39.74 8.97
C GLY A 641 12.34 39.20 8.54
N GLY A 642 12.53 38.90 7.26
CA GLY A 642 13.80 38.46 6.69
C GLY A 642 13.97 36.94 6.60
N ALA A 643 13.01 36.14 7.06
CA ALA A 643 12.99 34.71 6.80
C ALA A 643 12.87 34.42 5.29
N VAL A 644 13.39 33.28 4.86
CA VAL A 644 13.28 32.80 3.47
C VAL A 644 12.67 31.40 3.46
N VAL A 645 11.72 31.19 2.55
CA VAL A 645 11.04 29.91 2.33
C VAL A 645 11.05 29.57 0.85
N SER A 646 10.79 28.31 0.48
CA SER A 646 10.61 27.97 -0.93
C SER A 646 9.36 28.66 -1.51
N GLU A 647 9.40 29.00 -2.80
CA GLU A 647 8.27 29.66 -3.47
C GLU A 647 7.02 28.78 -3.51
N GLN A 648 7.18 27.46 -3.68
CA GLN A 648 6.05 26.53 -3.73
C GLN A 648 5.40 26.36 -2.35
N PHE A 649 6.19 26.25 -1.28
CA PHE A 649 5.66 26.25 0.09
C PHE A 649 4.87 27.54 0.37
N TYR A 650 5.41 28.70 -0.03
CA TYR A 650 4.73 29.98 0.11
C TYR A 650 3.38 30.02 -0.64
N LYS A 651 3.37 29.60 -1.92
CA LYS A 651 2.14 29.55 -2.74
C LYS A 651 1.09 28.61 -2.16
N ASP A 652 1.52 27.47 -1.64
CA ASP A 652 0.62 26.48 -1.05
C ASP A 652 0.08 26.94 0.31
N ALA A 653 0.90 27.57 1.14
CA ALA A 653 0.43 28.22 2.36
C ALA A 653 -0.60 29.32 2.06
N MET A 654 -0.42 30.11 1.00
CA MET A 654 -1.40 31.11 0.56
C MET A 654 -2.75 30.50 0.14
N ARG A 655 -2.76 29.22 -0.28
CA ARG A 655 -3.96 28.44 -0.62
C ARG A 655 -4.51 27.64 0.58
N CYS A 656 -4.02 27.90 1.79
CA CYS A 656 -4.37 27.15 3.00
C CYS A 656 -4.01 25.66 2.94
N PHE A 657 -2.92 25.31 2.23
CA PHE A 657 -2.41 23.94 2.26
C PHE A 657 -2.03 23.55 3.68
N GLU A 658 -2.43 22.35 4.12
CA GLU A 658 -2.26 21.97 5.52
C GLU A 658 -0.84 21.46 5.81
N PHE A 659 -0.12 22.22 6.64
CA PHE A 659 1.18 21.86 7.19
C PHE A 659 1.04 21.63 8.69
N ARG A 660 1.55 20.52 9.23
CA ARG A 660 1.42 20.17 10.65
C ARG A 660 2.75 19.81 11.31
N LEU A 661 2.83 20.07 12.60
CA LEU A 661 3.92 19.63 13.49
C LEU A 661 3.55 18.29 14.19
N PRO A 662 4.51 17.65 14.89
CA PRO A 662 4.20 16.48 15.72
C PRO A 662 3.08 16.80 16.72
N GLY A 663 2.12 15.87 16.89
CA GLY A 663 0.92 16.10 17.72
C GLY A 663 -0.29 16.63 16.96
N GLY A 664 -0.13 16.98 15.67
CA GLY A 664 -1.24 17.36 14.80
C GLY A 664 -1.59 18.86 14.81
N GLU A 665 -0.76 19.69 15.46
CA GLU A 665 -0.91 21.14 15.43
C GLU A 665 -0.61 21.71 14.04
N SER A 666 -1.44 22.64 13.55
CA SER A 666 -1.16 23.38 12.32
C SER A 666 0.11 24.22 12.49
N LEU A 667 1.03 24.13 11.54
CA LEU A 667 2.27 24.91 11.50
C LEU A 667 1.97 26.40 11.31
N ILE A 668 1.04 26.70 10.41
CA ILE A 668 0.57 28.04 10.06
C ILE A 668 -0.84 28.22 10.61
N ASP A 669 -1.09 29.37 11.24
CA ASP A 669 -2.41 29.73 11.74
C ASP A 669 -3.30 30.28 10.61
N TYR A 670 -4.19 29.42 10.13
CA TYR A 670 -5.19 29.76 9.12
C TYR A 670 -6.52 30.28 9.70
N GLY A 671 -6.59 30.56 11.01
CA GLY A 671 -7.72 31.28 11.58
C GLY A 671 -7.97 32.56 10.78
N ASP A 672 -9.23 32.94 10.56
CA ASP A 672 -9.61 34.20 9.90
C ASP A 672 -8.92 34.53 8.55
N TRP A 673 -8.29 33.54 7.88
CA TRP A 673 -7.36 33.75 6.77
C TRP A 673 -7.94 34.58 5.62
N GLU A 674 -9.21 34.35 5.31
CA GLU A 674 -9.95 35.03 4.23
C GLU A 674 -10.07 36.54 4.47
N THR A 675 -10.04 37.00 5.72
CA THR A 675 -10.19 38.41 6.10
C THR A 675 -8.86 39.18 6.19
N LEU A 676 -7.73 38.47 6.21
CA LEU A 676 -6.40 39.07 6.39
C LEU A 676 -5.84 39.67 5.10
N GLY A 677 -5.06 40.75 5.25
CA GLY A 677 -4.25 41.30 4.16
C GLY A 677 -3.04 40.43 3.82
N GLU A 678 -2.46 40.61 2.62
CA GLU A 678 -1.30 39.83 2.16
C GLU A 678 -0.09 39.93 3.11
N THR A 679 0.18 41.11 3.68
CA THR A 679 1.27 41.33 4.65
C THR A 679 1.06 40.51 5.93
N GLU A 680 -0.16 40.43 6.44
CA GLU A 680 -0.49 39.66 7.64
C GLU A 680 -0.40 38.16 7.38
N ARG A 681 -0.89 37.69 6.23
CA ARG A 681 -0.72 36.29 5.80
C ARG A 681 0.75 35.92 5.70
N LYS A 682 1.59 36.77 5.10
CA LYS A 682 3.04 36.58 5.05
C LYS A 682 3.68 36.51 6.44
N ALA A 683 3.25 37.36 7.37
CA ALA A 683 3.72 37.32 8.76
C ALA A 683 3.32 36.02 9.48
N ARG A 684 2.13 35.46 9.20
CA ARG A 684 1.72 34.15 9.74
C ARG A 684 2.51 32.98 9.13
N ILE A 685 2.83 33.04 7.84
CA ILE A 685 3.73 32.08 7.18
C ILE A 685 5.12 32.15 7.84
N GLU A 686 5.61 33.35 8.12
CA GLU A 686 6.90 33.56 8.79
C GLU A 686 6.92 33.00 10.22
N SER A 687 5.86 33.25 10.99
CA SER A 687 5.68 32.63 12.32
C SER A 687 5.68 31.10 12.23
N GLY A 688 4.98 30.54 11.25
CA GLY A 688 5.00 29.10 10.99
C GLY A 688 6.39 28.58 10.62
N PHE A 689 7.14 29.31 9.78
CA PHE A 689 8.53 28.97 9.46
C PHE A 689 9.43 29.00 10.70
N GLN A 690 9.26 29.97 11.60
CA GLN A 690 10.03 30.01 12.85
C GLN A 690 9.76 28.80 13.74
N ARG A 691 8.50 28.32 13.82
CA ARG A 691 8.17 27.06 14.50
C ARG A 691 8.82 25.85 13.82
N LEU A 692 8.97 25.87 12.49
CA LEU A 692 9.70 24.83 11.76
C LEU A 692 11.22 24.88 12.07
N VAL A 693 11.80 26.07 12.24
CA VAL A 693 13.18 26.25 12.70
C VAL A 693 13.37 25.69 14.11
N GLU A 694 12.45 25.97 15.03
CA GLU A 694 12.44 25.37 16.37
C GLU A 694 12.32 23.84 16.30
N PHE A 695 11.44 23.33 15.44
CA PHE A 695 11.34 21.90 15.15
C PHE A 695 12.65 21.33 14.59
N CYS A 696 13.50 22.13 13.93
CA CYS A 696 14.82 21.73 13.45
C CYS A 696 15.95 22.07 14.43
N GLU A 697 15.67 22.21 15.74
CA GLU A 697 16.67 22.53 16.77
C GLU A 697 17.43 23.86 16.51
N GLY A 698 16.79 24.80 15.83
CA GLY A 698 17.38 26.09 15.47
C GLY A 698 18.11 26.11 14.13
N ASP A 699 18.16 25.00 13.39
CA ASP A 699 18.78 24.92 12.07
C ASP A 699 17.86 25.51 10.99
N GLY A 700 18.11 26.78 10.63
CA GLY A 700 17.36 27.50 9.61
C GLY A 700 17.57 26.98 8.19
N ASP A 701 18.73 26.42 7.88
CA ASP A 701 19.02 25.84 6.56
C ASP A 701 18.27 24.53 6.37
N MET A 702 18.20 23.72 7.43
CA MET A 702 17.38 22.51 7.46
C MET A 702 15.89 22.84 7.32
N ALA A 703 15.40 23.85 8.05
CA ALA A 703 14.01 24.29 7.91
C ALA A 703 13.70 24.77 6.48
N LEU A 704 14.58 25.57 5.87
CA LEU A 704 14.45 25.99 4.48
C LEU A 704 14.43 24.78 3.54
N LEU A 705 15.34 23.81 3.74
CA LEU A 705 15.39 22.59 2.95
C LEU A 705 14.08 21.77 3.05
N LEU A 706 13.49 21.66 4.24
CA LEU A 706 12.18 21.04 4.42
C LEU A 706 11.08 21.79 3.65
N THR A 707 11.09 23.13 3.63
CA THR A 707 10.12 23.89 2.80
C THR A 707 10.30 23.64 1.30
N ARG A 708 11.50 23.29 0.84
CA ARG A 708 11.73 22.98 -0.59
C ARG A 708 11.07 21.69 -1.05
N HIS A 709 10.79 20.78 -0.12
CA HIS A 709 10.14 19.50 -0.37
C HIS A 709 8.66 19.48 0.06
N ALA A 710 8.28 20.28 1.05
CA ALA A 710 6.92 20.34 1.59
C ALA A 710 5.98 21.19 0.72
N HIS A 711 5.47 20.63 -0.38
CA HIS A 711 4.52 21.32 -1.26
C HIS A 711 3.58 20.34 -1.98
N GLN A 712 2.55 20.83 -2.66
CA GLN A 712 1.56 20.05 -3.41
C GLN A 712 2.17 19.20 -4.55
N GLY A 713 3.42 19.47 -4.93
CA GLY A 713 4.15 18.69 -5.92
C GLY A 713 4.36 17.24 -5.49
N LEU A 714 4.29 16.97 -4.19
CA LEU A 714 4.24 15.62 -3.62
C LEU A 714 3.00 14.83 -4.11
N ALA A 715 1.84 15.48 -4.16
CA ALA A 715 0.60 14.90 -4.72
C ALA A 715 0.70 14.74 -6.24
N ALA A 716 1.16 15.81 -6.93
CA ALA A 716 1.34 15.79 -8.37
C ALA A 716 2.34 14.71 -8.81
N GLY A 717 3.35 14.42 -7.98
CA GLY A 717 4.31 13.34 -8.21
C GLY A 717 3.67 11.96 -8.24
N PHE A 718 2.71 11.69 -7.35
CA PHE A 718 1.92 10.45 -7.39
C PHE A 718 1.12 10.34 -8.69
N PHE A 719 0.34 11.36 -9.03
CA PHE A 719 -0.47 11.34 -10.26
C PHE A 719 0.39 11.27 -11.53
N GLY A 720 1.50 12.00 -11.58
CA GLY A 720 2.47 11.95 -12.68
C GLY A 720 3.08 10.56 -12.84
N ALA A 721 3.40 9.89 -11.73
CA ALA A 721 3.88 8.52 -11.76
C ALA A 721 2.80 7.53 -12.24
N CYS A 722 1.54 7.72 -11.86
CA CYS A 722 0.41 6.93 -12.34
C CYS A 722 0.19 7.06 -13.87
N VAL A 723 0.42 8.25 -14.43
CA VAL A 723 0.36 8.49 -15.89
C VAL A 723 1.53 7.82 -16.61
N GLN A 724 2.74 7.86 -16.04
CA GLN A 724 3.93 7.25 -16.64
C GLN A 724 3.90 5.71 -16.58
N ASN A 725 3.21 5.14 -15.59
CA ASN A 725 3.15 3.70 -15.34
C ASN A 725 1.68 3.22 -15.30
N PRO A 726 0.96 3.24 -16.43
CA PRO A 726 -0.48 2.94 -16.47
C PRO A 726 -0.79 1.49 -16.08
N ASP A 727 0.13 0.55 -16.28
CA ASP A 727 -0.02 -0.85 -15.89
C ASP A 727 0.02 -1.01 -14.35
N ASP A 728 0.91 -0.26 -13.69
CA ASP A 728 1.09 -0.27 -12.23
C ASP A 728 0.15 0.72 -11.50
N ASN A 729 -0.67 1.49 -12.24
CA ASN A 729 -1.52 2.52 -11.65
C ASN A 729 -2.60 1.91 -10.74
N PRO A 730 -2.60 2.22 -9.43
CA PRO A 730 -3.60 1.68 -8.51
C PRO A 730 -4.96 2.37 -8.65
N VAL A 731 -5.01 3.59 -9.21
CA VAL A 731 -6.23 4.40 -9.39
C VAL A 731 -7.02 3.85 -10.57
N ARG A 732 -7.83 2.83 -10.32
CA ARG A 732 -8.68 2.14 -11.31
C ARG A 732 -10.14 2.17 -10.91
N LEU A 733 -11.06 2.15 -11.87
CA LEU A 733 -12.49 1.92 -11.65
C LEU A 733 -12.80 0.43 -11.40
N PRO A 734 -14.02 0.08 -10.94
CA PRO A 734 -14.43 -1.32 -10.77
C PRO A 734 -14.42 -2.11 -12.08
N ASP A 735 -14.51 -1.44 -13.23
CA ASP A 735 -14.41 -2.05 -14.56
C ASP A 735 -12.96 -2.26 -15.04
N GLY A 736 -11.96 -1.92 -14.21
CA GLY A 736 -10.54 -2.11 -14.48
C GLY A 736 -9.84 -0.93 -15.17
N ARG A 737 -10.58 0.07 -15.68
CA ARG A 737 -9.98 1.23 -16.36
C ARG A 737 -9.18 2.07 -15.37
N SER A 738 -7.89 2.26 -15.65
CA SER A 738 -7.00 3.15 -14.89
C SER A 738 -7.19 4.61 -15.28
N GLY A 739 -6.94 5.52 -14.34
CA GLY A 739 -6.99 6.95 -14.56
C GLY A 739 -6.25 7.76 -13.51
N ILE A 740 -6.43 9.08 -13.54
CA ILE A 740 -6.01 10.00 -12.47
C ILE A 740 -7.24 10.74 -11.97
N VAL A 741 -7.31 10.92 -10.64
CA VAL A 741 -8.39 11.71 -10.04
C VAL A 741 -8.03 13.19 -10.17
N ASP A 742 -8.93 13.96 -10.74
CA ASP A 742 -8.81 15.39 -10.93
C ASP A 742 -9.98 16.14 -10.28
N GLN A 743 -9.81 17.46 -10.16
CA GLN A 743 -10.83 18.38 -9.70
C GLN A 743 -12.08 18.24 -10.55
N GLY A 744 -13.18 17.88 -9.87
CA GLY A 744 -14.47 17.77 -10.50
C GLY A 744 -15.30 19.06 -10.45
N TRP A 745 -16.63 18.92 -10.44
CA TRP A 745 -17.54 20.05 -10.25
C TRP A 745 -17.26 20.76 -8.91
N PRO A 746 -17.30 22.11 -8.86
CA PRO A 746 -17.19 22.84 -7.61
C PRO A 746 -18.17 22.31 -6.56
N GLY A 747 -17.70 21.99 -5.35
CA GLY A 747 -18.55 21.49 -4.26
C GLY A 747 -18.80 19.98 -4.23
N HIS A 748 -18.35 19.21 -5.23
CA HIS A 748 -18.45 17.72 -5.28
C HIS A 748 -17.09 17.03 -5.22
N PHE A 749 -16.10 17.76 -4.76
CA PHE A 749 -14.73 17.33 -4.69
C PHE A 749 -14.11 17.86 -3.41
N GLN A 750 -13.66 16.96 -2.55
CA GLN A 750 -12.80 17.29 -1.44
C GLN A 750 -11.38 16.85 -1.78
N TYR A 751 -10.42 17.74 -1.66
CA TYR A 751 -9.01 17.46 -1.90
C TYR A 751 -8.19 18.05 -0.77
N VAL A 752 -7.75 17.15 0.12
CA VAL A 752 -7.07 17.50 1.37
C VAL A 752 -5.67 16.91 1.32
N PRO A 753 -4.71 17.60 0.68
CA PRO A 753 -3.31 17.28 0.82
C PRO A 753 -2.80 17.85 2.15
N MET A 754 -2.00 17.06 2.85
CA MET A 754 -1.45 17.43 4.15
C MET A 754 0.00 16.95 4.23
N VAL A 755 0.85 17.82 4.75
CA VAL A 755 2.25 17.52 5.08
C VAL A 755 2.42 17.65 6.59
N SER A 756 2.85 16.59 7.24
CA SER A 756 3.22 16.60 8.66
C SER A 756 4.73 16.43 8.79
N PHE A 757 5.36 17.28 9.61
CA PHE A 757 6.77 17.15 9.97
C PHE A 757 6.88 16.23 11.18
N VAL A 758 7.68 15.18 11.08
CA VAL A 758 7.88 14.18 12.14
C VAL A 758 9.37 13.87 12.31
N ARG A 759 9.73 13.20 13.41
CA ARG A 759 11.12 12.75 13.65
C ARG A 759 11.18 11.23 13.69
N ASP A 760 12.29 10.69 13.22
CA ASP A 760 12.56 9.26 13.35
C ASP A 760 13.08 8.89 14.75
N GLY A 761 13.34 7.59 14.97
CA GLY A 761 13.88 7.10 16.25
C GLY A 761 15.25 7.66 16.64
N ASN A 762 15.96 8.28 15.69
CA ASN A 762 17.25 8.95 15.89
C ASN A 762 17.12 10.48 15.94
N GLY A 763 15.89 11.00 15.95
CA GLY A 763 15.61 12.43 15.96
C GLY A 763 15.75 13.12 14.60
N ARG A 764 16.03 12.44 13.49
CA ARG A 764 16.16 13.10 12.18
C ARG A 764 14.79 13.55 11.63
N PRO A 765 14.67 14.76 11.05
CA PRO A 765 13.44 15.22 10.42
C PRO A 765 12.97 14.32 9.27
N GLN A 766 11.66 14.11 9.18
CA GLN A 766 10.97 13.38 8.13
C GLN A 766 9.69 14.12 7.73
N ILE A 767 9.23 13.87 6.51
CA ILE A 767 7.93 14.35 6.00
C ILE A 767 6.97 13.17 5.94
N ASP A 768 5.83 13.29 6.60
CA ASP A 768 4.69 12.39 6.47
C ASP A 768 3.63 13.09 5.61
N PHE A 769 3.48 12.61 4.38
CA PHE A 769 2.52 13.15 3.42
C PHE A 769 1.25 12.31 3.41
N SER A 770 0.10 12.97 3.43
CA SER A 770 -1.17 12.33 3.19
C SER A 770 -2.02 13.15 2.23
N LEU A 771 -2.64 12.47 1.28
CA LEU A 771 -3.65 13.02 0.39
C LEU A 771 -4.95 12.27 0.65
N VAL A 772 -6.05 13.00 0.85
CA VAL A 772 -7.40 12.45 0.83
C VAL A 772 -8.19 13.17 -0.25
N VAL A 773 -8.81 12.38 -1.12
CA VAL A 773 -9.70 12.85 -2.17
C VAL A 773 -11.06 12.20 -2.01
N GLN A 774 -12.13 12.97 -2.12
CA GLN A 774 -13.51 12.48 -2.08
C GLN A 774 -14.30 13.07 -3.25
N GLY A 775 -14.99 12.22 -4.00
CA GLY A 775 -15.66 12.61 -5.26
C GLY A 775 -14.69 13.02 -6.37
N GLY A 776 -15.09 13.98 -7.21
CA GLY A 776 -14.30 14.50 -8.34
C GLY A 776 -14.56 13.82 -9.67
N MET A 777 -13.54 13.81 -10.52
CA MET A 777 -13.57 13.15 -11.83
C MET A 777 -12.35 12.27 -11.98
N LEU A 778 -12.51 11.09 -12.57
CA LEU A 778 -11.43 10.27 -13.04
C LEU A 778 -11.21 10.51 -14.54
N GLN A 779 -10.05 11.04 -14.90
CA GLN A 779 -9.60 11.05 -16.28
C GLN A 779 -8.97 9.70 -16.59
N THR A 780 -9.63 8.87 -17.39
CA THR A 780 -9.16 7.53 -17.71
C THR A 780 -8.03 7.59 -18.74
N MET A 781 -7.12 6.62 -18.70
CA MET A 781 -5.92 6.60 -19.55
C MET A 781 -6.23 6.41 -21.05
N ASP A 782 -7.43 5.93 -21.37
CA ASP A 782 -7.98 5.84 -22.73
C ASP A 782 -8.58 7.18 -23.22
N GLY A 783 -8.51 8.25 -22.42
CA GLY A 783 -9.02 9.58 -22.74
C GLY A 783 -10.47 9.83 -22.36
N GLY A 784 -11.13 8.87 -21.70
CA GLY A 784 -12.47 9.04 -21.15
C GLY A 784 -12.48 9.88 -19.86
N MET A 785 -13.69 10.29 -19.47
CA MET A 785 -13.96 11.02 -18.22
C MET A 785 -15.07 10.31 -17.45
N VAL A 786 -14.81 9.99 -16.19
CA VAL A 786 -15.79 9.31 -15.32
C VAL A 786 -15.97 10.13 -14.04
N TRP A 787 -17.17 10.65 -13.83
CA TRP A 787 -17.48 11.37 -12.60
C TRP A 787 -17.54 10.40 -11.43
N LEU A 788 -16.98 10.80 -10.30
CA LEU A 788 -16.93 9.99 -9.10
C LEU A 788 -18.03 10.43 -8.13
N ASP A 789 -18.75 9.47 -7.57
CA ASP A 789 -19.78 9.72 -6.57
C ASP A 789 -19.15 10.34 -5.29
N PRO A 790 -19.58 11.51 -4.82
CA PRO A 790 -18.95 12.21 -3.69
C PRO A 790 -19.20 11.51 -2.35
N GLU A 791 -20.25 10.70 -2.19
CA GLU A 791 -20.57 10.04 -0.93
C GLU A 791 -19.81 8.71 -0.80
N THR A 792 -19.60 8.03 -1.92
CA THR A 792 -19.05 6.66 -1.95
C THR A 792 -17.65 6.58 -2.55
N SER A 793 -17.18 7.61 -3.25
CA SER A 793 -15.83 7.64 -3.81
C SER A 793 -14.86 8.36 -2.89
N ARG A 794 -13.82 7.63 -2.49
CA ARG A 794 -12.73 8.13 -1.68
C ARG A 794 -11.41 7.52 -2.14
N MET A 795 -10.40 8.35 -2.27
CA MET A 795 -9.01 7.94 -2.37
C MET A 795 -8.25 8.50 -1.19
N SER A 796 -7.40 7.68 -0.57
CA SER A 796 -6.37 8.15 0.33
C SER A 796 -5.03 7.60 -0.10
N TYR A 797 -4.00 8.43 0.01
CA TYR A 797 -2.64 8.08 -0.35
C TYR A 797 -1.72 8.66 0.73
N ARG A 798 -0.79 7.86 1.25
CA ARG A 798 0.06 8.22 2.38
C ARG A 798 1.46 7.67 2.24
N TYR A 799 2.47 8.45 2.59
CA TYR A 799 3.83 7.95 2.70
C TYR A 799 4.65 8.80 3.66
N ARG A 800 5.72 8.19 4.16
CA ARG A 800 6.76 8.89 4.88
C ARG A 800 8.02 8.97 4.05
N ALA A 801 8.70 10.10 4.10
CA ALA A 801 9.98 10.33 3.45
C ALA A 801 11.01 10.86 4.46
N ALA A 802 12.18 10.24 4.48
CA ALA A 802 13.31 10.67 5.28
C ALA A 802 14.25 11.54 4.44
N LEU A 803 14.77 12.58 5.07
CA LEU A 803 15.79 13.43 4.48
C LEU A 803 17.16 12.78 4.64
N GLY A 804 17.84 12.54 3.51
CA GLY A 804 19.21 12.06 3.45
C GLY A 804 20.22 13.14 3.83
N GLU A 805 21.45 12.73 4.09
CA GLU A 805 22.56 13.64 4.39
C GLU A 805 22.93 14.52 3.18
N ASP A 806 22.54 14.12 1.98
CA ASP A 806 22.68 14.88 0.74
C ASP A 806 21.55 15.89 0.51
N GLY A 807 20.59 15.99 1.45
CA GLY A 807 19.44 16.87 1.38
C GLY A 807 18.32 16.41 0.42
N THR A 808 18.39 15.18 -0.08
CA THR A 808 17.33 14.58 -0.89
C THR A 808 16.35 13.78 -0.02
N LEU A 809 15.09 13.69 -0.45
CA LEU A 809 14.12 12.80 0.20
C LEU A 809 14.18 11.39 -0.39
N SER A 810 14.04 10.41 0.48
CA SER A 810 13.83 9.01 0.13
C SER A 810 12.69 8.43 0.96
N PHE A 811 11.95 7.45 0.42
CA PHE A 811 10.83 6.88 1.16
C PHE A 811 11.29 6.12 2.42
N ALA A 812 10.71 6.47 3.56
CA ALA A 812 10.87 5.79 4.84
C ALA A 812 9.76 4.73 5.00
N GLY A 813 9.83 3.68 4.19
CA GLY A 813 8.80 2.65 4.05
C GLY A 813 8.17 2.65 2.65
N ALA A 814 7.24 1.74 2.38
CA ALA A 814 6.51 1.78 1.11
C ALA A 814 5.34 2.77 1.22
N PRO A 815 5.11 3.64 0.22
CA PRO A 815 3.88 4.43 0.16
C PRO A 815 2.66 3.53 0.19
N SER A 816 1.56 4.01 0.74
CA SER A 816 0.31 3.26 0.87
C SER A 816 -0.85 4.01 0.24
N TYR A 817 -1.84 3.28 -0.25
CA TYR A 817 -3.06 3.85 -0.80
C TYR A 817 -4.28 3.06 -0.31
N ASP A 818 -5.43 3.73 -0.33
CA ASP A 818 -6.76 3.17 -0.05
C ASP A 818 -7.76 3.82 -1.00
N LEU A 819 -8.47 3.02 -1.79
CA LEU A 819 -9.25 3.44 -2.94
C LEU A 819 -10.63 2.78 -2.88
N SER A 820 -11.64 3.62 -2.90
CA SER A 820 -13.01 3.28 -3.25
C SER A 820 -13.40 4.26 -4.34
N LEU A 821 -13.36 3.86 -5.61
CA LEU A 821 -13.76 4.72 -6.73
C LEU A 821 -15.03 4.15 -7.32
N ASN A 822 -16.12 4.89 -7.23
CA ASN A 822 -17.44 4.51 -7.74
C ASN A 822 -17.92 5.56 -8.74
N PRO A 823 -18.26 5.15 -9.98
CA PRO A 823 -18.88 6.06 -10.91
C PRO A 823 -20.12 6.71 -10.29
N SER A 824 -20.29 7.99 -10.57
CA SER A 824 -21.44 8.74 -10.12
C SER A 824 -22.73 8.14 -10.67
N ARG A 825 -23.75 8.03 -9.82
CA ARG A 825 -25.08 7.54 -10.20
C ARG A 825 -25.78 8.38 -11.28
N PHE A 826 -25.24 9.56 -11.59
CA PHE A 826 -25.75 10.50 -12.58
C PHE A 826 -25.29 10.22 -14.02
N GLN A 827 -24.25 9.40 -14.22
CA GLN A 827 -23.82 9.00 -15.57
C GLN A 827 -24.74 7.93 -16.14
N LYS A 828 -25.91 8.35 -16.67
CA LYS A 828 -26.93 7.49 -17.29
C LYS A 828 -27.36 8.09 -18.63
N PRO A 829 -27.63 7.28 -19.66
CA PRO A 829 -28.12 7.79 -20.94
C PRO A 829 -29.59 8.24 -20.82
N TYR A 830 -29.85 9.53 -20.69
CA TYR A 830 -31.18 10.12 -20.91
C TYR A 830 -31.10 11.44 -21.69
N ALA A 831 -32.19 11.77 -22.40
CA ALA A 831 -32.26 12.99 -23.21
C ALA A 831 -32.17 14.25 -22.33
N PRO A 832 -31.64 15.38 -22.84
CA PRO A 832 -31.55 16.61 -22.08
C PRO A 832 -32.89 17.00 -21.44
N PRO A 833 -32.92 17.28 -20.12
CA PRO A 833 -34.18 17.57 -19.43
C PRO A 833 -34.76 18.91 -19.87
N THR A 834 -36.08 18.94 -20.04
CA THR A 834 -36.86 20.18 -20.27
C THR A 834 -37.53 20.64 -18.97
N LEU A 835 -38.03 21.88 -18.93
CA LEU A 835 -38.76 22.37 -17.75
C LEU A 835 -40.03 21.55 -17.48
N ASP A 836 -40.68 21.06 -18.54
CA ASP A 836 -41.86 20.19 -18.40
C ASP A 836 -41.48 18.85 -17.75
N ASP A 837 -40.28 18.33 -18.01
CA ASP A 837 -39.79 17.11 -17.37
C ASP A 837 -39.49 17.29 -15.87
N VAL A 838 -39.06 18.50 -15.47
CA VAL A 838 -38.82 18.88 -14.07
C VAL A 838 -40.14 19.09 -13.31
N ARG A 839 -41.16 19.61 -14.00
CA ARG A 839 -42.48 19.90 -13.43
C ARG A 839 -43.40 18.69 -13.34
N ASP A 840 -43.19 17.65 -14.15
CA ASP A 840 -44.04 16.46 -14.14
C ASP A 840 -43.85 15.68 -12.82
N PRO A 841 -44.86 15.63 -11.94
CA PRO A 841 -44.76 14.91 -10.67
C PRO A 841 -44.60 13.40 -10.84
N LYS A 842 -44.84 12.85 -12.05
CA LYS A 842 -44.64 11.43 -12.37
C LYS A 842 -43.19 11.09 -12.72
N LYS A 843 -42.34 12.10 -13.00
CA LYS A 843 -40.91 11.92 -13.33
C LYS A 843 -39.99 12.13 -12.12
N THR A 844 -40.34 11.50 -10.99
CA THR A 844 -39.64 11.67 -9.71
C THR A 844 -38.15 11.37 -9.75
N ALA A 845 -37.72 10.41 -10.58
CA ALA A 845 -36.30 10.08 -10.74
C ALA A 845 -35.51 11.25 -11.35
N LEU A 846 -35.97 11.79 -12.48
CA LEU A 846 -35.33 12.95 -13.14
C LEU A 846 -35.41 14.21 -12.27
N ARG A 847 -36.51 14.38 -11.55
CA ARG A 847 -36.71 15.47 -10.58
C ARG A 847 -35.66 15.44 -9.47
N GLY A 848 -35.33 14.24 -8.98
CA GLY A 848 -34.24 13.99 -8.04
C GLY A 848 -32.86 14.28 -8.66
N ASP A 849 -32.64 13.83 -9.90
CA ASP A 849 -31.38 14.06 -10.61
C ASP A 849 -31.10 15.55 -10.87
N VAL A 850 -32.13 16.33 -11.23
CA VAL A 850 -32.04 17.80 -11.41
C VAL A 850 -31.79 18.51 -10.08
N LEU A 851 -32.39 18.02 -8.98
CA LEU A 851 -32.15 18.57 -7.65
C LEU A 851 -30.70 18.36 -7.21
N ASP A 852 -30.18 17.16 -7.42
CA ASP A 852 -28.81 16.79 -7.06
C ASP A 852 -27.78 17.51 -7.93
N PHE A 853 -28.06 17.65 -9.24
CA PHE A 853 -27.26 18.49 -10.14
C PHE A 853 -27.26 19.95 -9.68
N ALA A 854 -28.43 20.52 -9.40
CA ALA A 854 -28.58 21.89 -8.92
C ALA A 854 -27.84 22.11 -7.60
N ARG A 855 -27.90 21.16 -6.66
CA ARG A 855 -27.09 21.21 -5.43
C ARG A 855 -25.59 21.31 -5.75
N GLY A 856 -25.14 20.61 -6.79
CA GLY A 856 -23.75 20.67 -7.22
C GLY A 856 -23.27 21.96 -7.82
N ILE A 857 -24.16 22.73 -8.43
CA ILE A 857 -23.85 24.10 -8.86
C ILE A 857 -24.32 25.14 -7.83
N GLN A 858 -24.43 24.75 -6.56
CA GLN A 858 -24.89 25.59 -5.44
C GLN A 858 -26.27 26.25 -5.65
N SER A 859 -27.07 25.71 -6.56
CA SER A 859 -28.41 26.20 -6.95
C SER A 859 -29.54 25.29 -6.45
N GLY A 860 -29.24 24.29 -5.61
CA GLY A 860 -30.22 23.30 -5.14
C GLY A 860 -31.42 23.91 -4.43
N GLN A 861 -31.23 25.06 -3.78
CA GLN A 861 -32.30 25.78 -3.08
C GLN A 861 -33.32 26.41 -4.04
N LEU A 862 -32.93 26.80 -5.25
CA LEU A 862 -33.86 27.33 -6.27
C LEU A 862 -34.86 26.24 -6.69
N VAL A 863 -34.34 25.03 -6.95
CA VAL A 863 -35.16 23.88 -7.36
C VAL A 863 -36.04 23.39 -6.20
N GLN A 864 -35.52 23.34 -4.97
CA GLN A 864 -36.33 23.01 -3.78
C GLN A 864 -37.46 24.01 -3.53
N ALA A 865 -37.18 25.31 -3.67
CA ALA A 865 -38.20 26.36 -3.51
C ALA A 865 -39.29 26.28 -4.57
N GLN A 866 -38.92 26.07 -5.84
CA GLN A 866 -39.86 25.84 -6.93
C GLN A 866 -40.76 24.62 -6.64
N TYR A 867 -40.16 23.52 -6.19
CA TYR A 867 -40.88 22.30 -5.82
C TYR A 867 -41.87 22.51 -4.67
N ALA A 868 -41.48 23.24 -3.62
CA ALA A 868 -42.37 23.55 -2.52
C ALA A 868 -43.54 24.46 -2.95
N MET A 869 -43.29 25.41 -3.86
CA MET A 869 -44.34 26.28 -4.42
C MET A 869 -45.31 25.52 -5.34
N ASP A 870 -44.82 24.59 -6.16
CA ASP A 870 -45.65 23.71 -6.99
C ASP A 870 -46.49 22.75 -6.11
N GLU A 871 -45.93 22.23 -5.01
CA GLU A 871 -46.67 21.45 -4.01
C GLU A 871 -47.77 22.27 -3.34
N PHE A 872 -47.51 23.51 -2.96
CA PHE A 872 -48.54 24.42 -2.46
C PHE A 872 -49.62 24.66 -3.51
N ARG A 873 -49.25 24.91 -4.77
CA ARG A 873 -50.23 25.16 -5.84
C ARG A 873 -51.18 23.99 -6.03
N ALA A 874 -50.68 22.76 -5.90
CA ALA A 874 -51.50 21.55 -5.96
C ALA A 874 -52.46 21.39 -4.77
N GLN A 875 -52.08 21.89 -3.59
CA GLN A 875 -52.86 21.83 -2.34
C GLN A 875 -52.63 23.11 -1.52
N PRO A 876 -53.42 24.18 -1.75
CA PRO A 876 -53.12 25.52 -1.25
C PRO A 876 -53.55 25.67 0.22
N THR A 877 -52.84 24.99 1.12
CA THR A 877 -53.12 25.01 2.57
C THR A 877 -52.11 25.87 3.32
N LEU A 878 -52.51 26.35 4.49
CA LEU A 878 -51.65 27.12 5.39
C LEU A 878 -50.36 26.39 5.76
N LEU A 879 -50.42 25.08 6.03
CA LEU A 879 -49.23 24.30 6.38
C LEU A 879 -48.19 24.28 5.25
N ARG A 880 -48.64 24.11 4.00
CA ARG A 880 -47.73 24.12 2.84
C ARG A 880 -47.19 25.52 2.56
N ALA A 881 -47.99 26.56 2.77
CA ALA A 881 -47.53 27.94 2.65
C ALA A 881 -46.47 28.30 3.70
N LEU A 882 -46.67 27.88 4.96
CA LEU A 882 -45.68 28.04 6.03
C LEU A 882 -44.38 27.32 5.69
N LYS A 883 -44.46 26.08 5.20
CA LYS A 883 -43.27 25.34 4.73
C LYS A 883 -42.51 26.11 3.64
N VAL A 884 -43.19 26.69 2.66
CA VAL A 884 -42.56 27.53 1.62
C VAL A 884 -41.91 28.77 2.24
N VAL A 885 -42.63 29.49 3.10
CA VAL A 885 -42.13 30.73 3.71
C VAL A 885 -40.94 30.48 4.62
N ASP A 886 -41.06 29.55 5.56
CA ASP A 886 -40.06 29.28 6.59
C ASP A 886 -38.79 28.66 6.02
N GLN A 887 -38.91 27.77 5.03
CA GLN A 887 -37.75 27.05 4.47
C GLN A 887 -37.07 27.82 3.34
N HIS A 888 -37.83 28.62 2.57
CA HIS A 888 -37.32 29.18 1.32
C HIS A 888 -37.41 30.70 1.21
N LEU A 889 -38.34 31.36 1.93
CA LEU A 889 -38.54 32.82 1.82
C LEU A 889 -38.12 33.60 3.07
N ARG A 890 -37.65 32.96 4.15
CA ARG A 890 -37.26 33.64 5.39
C ARG A 890 -36.14 34.67 5.17
N PRO A 891 -36.12 35.78 5.92
CA PRO A 891 -34.97 36.70 5.95
C PRO A 891 -33.68 35.96 6.32
N GLY A 892 -32.67 35.99 5.47
CA GLY A 892 -31.41 35.26 5.67
C GLY A 892 -31.43 33.78 5.26
N ALA A 893 -32.47 33.31 4.56
CA ALA A 893 -32.35 32.05 3.82
C ALA A 893 -31.12 32.12 2.89
N PRO A 894 -30.27 31.08 2.84
CA PRO A 894 -29.12 31.10 1.95
C PRO A 894 -29.61 31.26 0.49
N GLY A 895 -28.89 32.06 -0.29
CA GLY A 895 -29.15 32.26 -1.71
C GLY A 895 -30.14 33.36 -2.08
N GLU A 896 -30.31 33.52 -3.39
CA GLU A 896 -31.07 34.60 -4.05
C GLU A 896 -32.61 34.47 -3.94
N VAL A 897 -33.13 33.46 -3.22
CA VAL A 897 -34.57 33.20 -3.07
C VAL A 897 -35.24 34.17 -2.10
N GLY A 898 -34.53 34.59 -1.04
CA GLY A 898 -35.06 35.52 -0.03
C GLY A 898 -35.26 36.96 -0.52
N GLY A 899 -34.71 37.29 -1.71
CA GLY A 899 -34.80 38.61 -2.36
C GLY A 899 -35.74 38.65 -3.57
N LEU A 900 -36.57 37.63 -3.78
CA LEU A 900 -37.52 37.62 -4.89
C LEU A 900 -38.56 38.74 -4.74
N PRO A 901 -38.96 39.42 -5.82
CA PRO A 901 -39.96 40.49 -5.75
C PRO A 901 -41.30 39.96 -5.20
N GLY A 902 -41.94 40.72 -4.30
CA GLY A 902 -43.28 40.41 -3.80
C GLY A 902 -43.32 39.39 -2.64
N THR A 903 -42.18 38.91 -2.14
CA THR A 903 -42.15 37.95 -1.02
C THR A 903 -42.63 38.54 0.29
N ASP A 904 -42.44 39.84 0.54
CA ASP A 904 -42.83 40.47 1.81
C ASP A 904 -44.34 40.44 2.02
N GLY A 905 -45.14 40.79 1.01
CA GLY A 905 -46.61 40.72 1.10
C GLY A 905 -47.15 39.29 1.23
N ILE A 906 -46.42 38.30 0.69
CA ILE A 906 -46.73 36.88 0.86
C ILE A 906 -46.46 36.44 2.30
N ARG A 907 -45.31 36.84 2.87
CA ARG A 907 -44.98 36.56 4.28
C ARG A 907 -46.04 37.15 5.20
N ASP A 908 -46.40 38.42 5.03
CA ASP A 908 -47.44 39.08 5.83
C ASP A 908 -48.77 38.32 5.78
N THR A 909 -49.17 37.86 4.59
CA THR A 909 -50.41 37.09 4.40
C THR A 909 -50.37 35.73 5.11
N VAL A 910 -49.25 35.01 5.00
CA VAL A 910 -49.05 33.70 5.64
C VAL A 910 -48.91 33.86 7.16
N ASP A 911 -48.19 34.86 7.63
CA ASP A 911 -48.00 35.16 9.06
C ASP A 911 -49.30 35.58 9.73
N GLN A 912 -50.15 36.33 9.03
CA GLN A 912 -51.48 36.68 9.52
C GLN A 912 -52.37 35.43 9.64
N ALA A 913 -52.40 34.57 8.61
CA ALA A 913 -53.14 33.32 8.65
C ALA A 913 -52.61 32.38 9.74
N ALA A 914 -51.29 32.31 9.92
CA ALA A 914 -50.63 31.55 10.97
C ALA A 914 -50.92 32.09 12.37
N ALA A 915 -50.99 33.42 12.54
CA ALA A 915 -51.38 34.04 13.81
C ALA A 915 -52.82 33.69 14.20
N LEU A 916 -53.74 33.70 13.25
CA LEU A 916 -55.13 33.26 13.46
C LEU A 916 -55.21 31.77 13.80
N ALA A 917 -54.46 30.93 13.07
CA ALA A 917 -54.33 29.51 13.37
C ALA A 917 -53.78 29.27 14.78
N ARG A 918 -52.73 29.98 15.20
CA ARG A 918 -52.15 29.87 16.56
C ARG A 918 -53.18 30.20 17.64
N GLN A 919 -53.96 31.26 17.45
CA GLN A 919 -55.04 31.62 18.38
C GLN A 919 -56.11 30.52 18.45
N ALA A 920 -56.50 29.97 17.30
CA ALA A 920 -57.46 28.88 17.23
C ALA A 920 -56.93 27.57 17.86
N LEU A 921 -55.63 27.27 17.73
CA LEU A 921 -54.98 26.13 18.37
C LEU A 921 -54.99 26.25 19.89
N VAL A 922 -54.59 27.41 20.44
CA VAL A 922 -54.63 27.65 21.89
C VAL A 922 -56.07 27.50 22.41
N ALA A 923 -57.03 28.11 21.72
CA ALA A 923 -58.45 27.99 22.06
C ALA A 923 -58.98 26.55 21.98
N ALA A 924 -58.45 25.70 21.10
CA ALA A 924 -58.84 24.29 21.02
C ALA A 924 -58.42 23.47 22.25
N PHE A 925 -57.29 23.83 22.89
CA PHE A 925 -56.80 23.13 24.08
C PHE A 925 -57.21 23.79 25.40
N ASP A 926 -57.60 25.07 25.41
CA ASP A 926 -58.10 25.76 26.61
C ASP A 926 -59.35 25.08 27.20
N ASP A 927 -60.24 24.58 26.34
CA ASP A 927 -61.43 23.81 26.74
C ASP A 927 -61.01 22.51 27.47
N THR A 928 -59.94 21.86 26.99
CA THR A 928 -59.37 20.64 27.59
C THR A 928 -58.71 20.92 28.93
N LEU A 929 -57.98 22.03 29.03
CA LEU A 929 -57.35 22.46 30.27
C LEU A 929 -58.40 22.77 31.34
N THR A 930 -59.49 23.43 30.95
CA THR A 930 -60.61 23.73 31.84
C THR A 930 -61.25 22.43 32.37
N HIS A 931 -61.38 21.42 31.51
CA HIS A 931 -61.88 20.11 31.91
C HIS A 931 -60.94 19.39 32.90
N ILE A 932 -59.63 19.38 32.64
CA ILE A 932 -58.62 18.79 33.54
C ILE A 932 -58.61 19.50 34.90
N ASP A 933 -58.71 20.83 34.92
CA ASP A 933 -58.77 21.59 36.17
C ASP A 933 -60.02 21.24 36.99
N GLY A 934 -61.16 20.98 36.32
CA GLY A 934 -62.35 20.43 36.95
C GLY A 934 -62.13 19.02 37.53
N LEU A 935 -61.46 18.13 36.79
CA LEU A 935 -61.13 16.79 37.30
C LEU A 935 -60.17 16.84 38.49
N ILE A 936 -59.20 17.74 38.50
CA ILE A 936 -58.29 17.94 39.64
C ILE A 936 -59.07 18.47 40.85
N GLN A 937 -59.94 19.46 40.62
CA GLN A 937 -60.82 20.01 41.64
C GLN A 937 -61.64 18.91 42.31
N ASP A 938 -62.32 18.08 41.52
CA ASP A 938 -63.27 17.09 42.04
C ASP A 938 -62.59 15.89 42.70
N ASN A 939 -61.49 15.40 42.11
CA ASN A 939 -60.88 14.13 42.55
C ASN A 939 -59.76 14.31 43.58
N TYR A 940 -59.09 15.46 43.60
CA TYR A 940 -57.89 15.67 44.41
C TYR A 940 -57.97 16.86 45.37
N TYR A 941 -58.93 17.77 45.18
CA TYR A 941 -59.00 19.02 45.94
C TYR A 941 -60.22 19.12 46.89
N ASN A 942 -61.43 18.89 46.38
CA ASN A 942 -62.69 19.06 47.11
C ASN A 942 -62.75 18.21 48.40
N GLY A 943 -62.93 18.86 49.56
CA GLY A 943 -63.13 18.20 50.85
C GLY A 943 -61.88 17.52 51.42
N ARG A 944 -60.69 17.87 50.93
CA ARG A 944 -59.39 17.29 51.33
C ARG A 944 -58.40 18.31 51.88
N GLU A 945 -58.87 19.46 52.36
CA GLU A 945 -58.04 20.59 52.81
C GLU A 945 -57.03 20.16 53.90
N HIS A 946 -57.47 19.33 54.85
CA HIS A 946 -56.61 18.78 55.89
C HIS A 946 -55.53 17.81 55.34
N THR A 947 -55.82 17.10 54.25
CA THR A 947 -54.86 16.22 53.58
C THR A 947 -53.90 16.99 52.69
N LEU A 948 -54.33 18.10 52.09
CA LEU A 948 -53.48 18.96 51.24
C LEU A 948 -52.34 19.63 52.03
N SER A 949 -52.67 20.17 53.20
CA SER A 949 -51.67 20.80 54.10
C SER A 949 -50.65 19.83 54.69
N SER A 950 -50.88 18.51 54.56
CA SER A 950 -49.94 17.46 54.98
C SER A 950 -49.15 16.85 53.82
N LEU A 951 -49.28 17.38 52.60
CA LEU A 951 -48.50 16.90 51.47
C LEU A 951 -47.01 17.20 51.64
N PRO A 952 -46.11 16.26 51.31
CA PRO A 952 -44.68 16.53 51.27
C PRO A 952 -44.37 17.73 50.37
N GLY A 953 -43.71 18.74 50.95
CA GLY A 953 -43.36 19.98 50.24
C GLY A 953 -44.37 21.12 50.35
N TRP A 954 -45.56 20.90 50.95
CA TRP A 954 -46.55 21.97 51.15
C TRP A 954 -46.00 23.08 52.08
N PRO A 955 -46.20 24.37 51.76
CA PRO A 955 -45.61 25.46 52.54
C PRO A 955 -46.17 25.52 53.97
N ALA A 956 -45.28 25.61 54.96
CA ALA A 956 -45.67 25.73 56.36
C ALA A 956 -46.48 27.02 56.60
N GLY A 957 -47.67 26.88 57.19
CA GLY A 957 -48.57 28.00 57.50
C GLY A 957 -49.44 28.49 56.33
N PHE A 958 -49.29 27.93 55.12
CA PHE A 958 -50.18 28.23 54.01
C PHE A 958 -51.43 27.35 54.05
N GLN A 959 -52.58 27.94 54.33
CA GLN A 959 -53.85 27.20 54.30
C GLN A 959 -54.30 26.95 52.86
N PRO A 960 -54.66 25.70 52.49
CA PRO A 960 -55.19 25.42 51.17
C PRO A 960 -56.43 26.29 50.92
N PRO A 961 -56.45 27.11 49.85
CA PRO A 961 -57.64 27.88 49.49
C PRO A 961 -58.79 26.95 49.10
N PRO A 962 -60.05 27.40 49.06
CA PRO A 962 -61.21 26.52 48.94
C PRO A 962 -61.34 25.81 47.58
N THR A 963 -60.72 26.35 46.53
CA THR A 963 -60.69 25.70 45.22
C THR A 963 -59.28 25.57 44.68
N TYR A 964 -59.07 24.57 43.83
CA TYR A 964 -57.87 24.38 43.02
C TYR A 964 -57.61 25.61 42.12
N ARG A 965 -58.67 26.24 41.61
CA ARG A 965 -58.55 27.51 40.88
C ARG A 965 -57.99 28.62 41.76
N ASP A 966 -58.48 28.76 42.99
CA ASP A 966 -57.95 29.74 43.95
C ASP A 966 -56.51 29.40 44.34
N LEU A 967 -56.13 28.12 44.37
CA LEU A 967 -54.75 27.69 44.57
C LEU A 967 -53.86 28.17 43.42
N LEU A 968 -54.27 27.96 42.17
CA LEU A 968 -53.53 28.46 40.99
C LEU A 968 -53.43 30.00 41.01
N GLN A 969 -54.50 30.69 41.39
CA GLN A 969 -54.55 32.15 41.45
C GLN A 969 -53.77 32.74 42.64
N SER A 970 -53.51 31.96 43.68
CA SER A 970 -52.71 32.40 44.84
C SER A 970 -51.26 32.72 44.48
N GLY A 971 -50.76 32.21 43.35
CA GLY A 971 -49.37 32.33 42.94
C GLY A 971 -48.37 31.59 43.85
N ASN A 972 -48.85 30.79 44.80
CA ASN A 972 -47.98 30.03 45.70
C ASN A 972 -47.43 28.79 44.98
N GLN A 973 -46.32 28.98 44.27
CA GLN A 973 -45.70 27.95 43.42
C GLN A 973 -45.38 26.68 44.21
N GLN A 974 -44.91 26.82 45.46
CA GLN A 974 -44.56 25.69 46.30
C GLN A 974 -45.79 24.83 46.68
N ALA A 975 -46.95 25.45 46.94
CA ALA A 975 -48.19 24.72 47.19
C ALA A 975 -48.75 24.05 45.93
N ILE A 976 -48.66 24.73 44.78
CA ILE A 976 -49.05 24.19 43.47
C ILE A 976 -48.19 22.97 43.13
N GLU A 977 -46.88 23.07 43.30
CA GLU A 977 -45.92 21.98 43.06
C GLU A 977 -46.12 20.80 44.00
N ALA A 978 -46.40 21.05 45.29
CA ALA A 978 -46.69 19.98 46.25
C ALA A 978 -47.93 19.17 45.82
N LEU A 979 -48.99 19.84 45.37
CA LEU A 979 -50.19 19.18 44.83
C LEU A 979 -49.90 18.48 43.50
N HIS A 980 -49.22 19.14 42.56
CA HIS A 980 -48.87 18.56 41.26
C HIS A 980 -47.99 17.32 41.40
N ASN A 981 -46.99 17.34 42.29
CA ASN A 981 -46.14 16.18 42.57
C ASN A 981 -46.93 15.04 43.23
N HIS A 982 -47.93 15.39 44.05
CA HIS A 982 -48.84 14.41 44.64
C HIS A 982 -49.75 13.75 43.59
N ILE A 983 -50.19 14.48 42.57
CA ILE A 983 -50.99 13.94 41.45
C ILE A 983 -50.09 13.16 40.47
N ALA A 984 -48.85 13.62 40.28
CA ALA A 984 -47.85 13.03 39.40
C ALA A 984 -47.27 11.68 39.89
N HIS A 985 -47.77 11.15 41.01
CA HIS A 985 -47.38 9.81 41.47
C HIS A 985 -47.88 8.73 40.49
N PRO A 986 -47.08 7.69 40.14
CA PRO A 986 -47.43 6.70 39.11
C PRO A 986 -48.75 5.95 39.33
N THR A 987 -49.22 5.86 40.57
CA THR A 987 -50.46 5.16 40.95
C THR A 987 -51.68 6.08 40.92
N ARG A 988 -51.62 7.22 40.22
CA ARG A 988 -52.65 8.26 40.24
C ARG A 988 -52.97 8.76 38.84
N ALA A 989 -52.67 10.02 38.52
CA ALA A 989 -52.96 10.62 37.21
C ALA A 989 -51.77 11.47 36.72
N PRO A 990 -50.57 10.88 36.59
CA PRO A 990 -49.38 11.60 36.15
C PRO A 990 -49.53 12.27 34.77
N GLU A 991 -50.32 11.69 33.88
CA GLU A 991 -50.63 12.18 32.55
C GLU A 991 -51.33 13.55 32.56
N MET A 992 -52.17 13.85 33.57
CA MET A 992 -52.84 15.16 33.68
C MET A 992 -51.86 16.29 33.94
N ILE A 993 -50.88 16.06 34.82
CA ILE A 993 -49.85 17.05 35.14
C ILE A 993 -48.84 17.15 34.01
N ALA A 994 -48.49 16.03 33.38
CA ALA A 994 -47.62 16.00 32.21
C ALA A 994 -48.22 16.77 31.03
N PHE A 995 -49.51 16.56 30.72
CA PHE A 995 -50.20 17.32 29.68
C PHE A 995 -50.30 18.80 30.04
N LYS A 996 -50.66 19.16 31.28
CA LYS A 996 -50.77 20.56 31.70
C LYS A 996 -49.45 21.31 31.56
N ARG A 997 -48.32 20.68 31.92
CA ARG A 997 -46.98 21.25 31.70
C ARG A 997 -46.66 21.40 30.22
N ALA A 998 -46.92 20.35 29.43
CA ALA A 998 -46.68 20.38 27.99
C ALA A 998 -47.55 21.45 27.27
N LEU A 999 -48.78 21.69 27.76
CA LEU A 999 -49.66 22.73 27.23
C LEU A 999 -49.19 24.14 27.62
N GLN A 1000 -48.64 24.32 28.83
CA GLN A 1000 -48.02 25.58 29.25
C GLN A 1000 -46.78 25.91 28.41
N GLU A 1001 -45.95 24.91 28.11
CA GLU A 1001 -44.81 25.05 27.19
C GLU A 1001 -45.29 25.39 25.77
N PHE A 1002 -46.32 24.70 25.28
CA PHE A 1002 -46.94 24.97 23.99
C PHE A 1002 -47.49 26.41 23.88
N ALA A 1003 -48.11 26.93 24.94
CA ALA A 1003 -48.65 28.30 24.94
C ALA A 1003 -47.56 29.38 24.80
N LEU A 1004 -46.30 29.09 25.15
CA LEU A 1004 -45.17 30.01 24.95
C LEU A 1004 -44.75 30.11 23.48
N ALA A 1005 -44.99 29.06 22.69
CA ALA A 1005 -44.66 29.00 21.27
C ALA A 1005 -45.68 28.13 20.51
N PRO A 1006 -46.94 28.60 20.34
CA PRO A 1006 -47.97 27.78 19.73
C PRO A 1006 -47.65 27.53 18.26
N GLY A 1007 -47.68 26.27 17.85
CA GLY A 1007 -47.37 25.84 16.49
C GLY A 1007 -48.04 24.52 16.15
N PHE A 1008 -48.34 24.29 14.87
CA PHE A 1008 -49.09 23.11 14.45
C PHE A 1008 -48.44 21.79 14.89
N GLU A 1009 -47.11 21.67 14.74
CA GLU A 1009 -46.35 20.48 15.15
C GLU A 1009 -46.44 20.21 16.66
N GLY A 1010 -46.37 21.27 17.48
CA GLY A 1010 -46.52 21.14 18.94
C GLY A 1010 -47.94 20.72 19.34
N ALA A 1011 -48.95 21.24 18.64
CA ALA A 1011 -50.35 20.89 18.85
C ALA A 1011 -50.65 19.44 18.46
N GLU A 1012 -50.12 18.97 17.32
CA GLU A 1012 -50.24 17.59 16.87
C GLU A 1012 -49.50 16.63 17.81
N ALA A 1013 -48.30 17.01 18.28
CA ALA A 1013 -47.57 16.22 19.27
C ALA A 1013 -48.32 16.09 20.61
N LEU A 1014 -48.96 17.16 21.08
CA LEU A 1014 -49.83 17.12 22.26
C LEU A 1014 -51.02 16.18 22.04
N PHE A 1015 -51.67 16.26 20.87
CA PHE A 1015 -52.80 15.41 20.53
C PHE A 1015 -52.40 13.93 20.42
N GLU A 1016 -51.35 13.62 19.66
CA GLU A 1016 -50.87 12.24 19.45
C GLU A 1016 -50.39 11.58 20.75
N ARG A 1017 -49.74 12.35 21.64
CA ARG A 1017 -49.21 11.82 22.90
C ARG A 1017 -50.28 11.65 23.95
N PHE A 1018 -51.11 12.67 24.17
CA PHE A 1018 -51.97 12.73 25.34
C PHE A 1018 -53.45 12.50 25.03
N ILE A 1019 -53.90 12.59 23.77
CA ILE A 1019 -55.34 12.62 23.44
C ILE A 1019 -55.76 11.46 22.51
N LYS A 1020 -54.96 11.11 21.51
CA LYS A 1020 -55.32 10.16 20.45
C LYS A 1020 -55.45 8.70 20.91
N PRO A 1021 -54.55 8.13 21.73
CA PRO A 1021 -54.72 6.74 22.15
C PRO A 1021 -56.03 6.58 22.92
N ALA A 1022 -56.82 5.55 22.63
CA ALA A 1022 -57.96 5.24 23.50
C ALA A 1022 -57.39 4.70 24.84
N PRO A 1023 -57.82 5.23 26.01
CA PRO A 1023 -57.34 4.73 27.29
C PRO A 1023 -57.72 3.25 27.41
N GLN A 1024 -56.72 2.40 27.63
CA GLN A 1024 -56.91 0.97 27.84
C GLN A 1024 -57.20 0.71 29.33
N GLY A 1025 -58.40 1.10 29.79
CA GLY A 1025 -58.82 0.89 31.19
C GLY A 1025 -59.76 1.98 31.71
N GLY A 1026 -60.61 1.63 32.69
CA GLY A 1026 -61.47 2.60 33.37
C GLY A 1026 -60.66 3.58 34.23
N LEU A 1027 -61.21 4.76 34.51
CA LEU A 1027 -60.57 5.94 35.15
C LEU A 1027 -59.82 5.66 36.47
N PHE A 1028 -59.97 4.48 37.08
CA PHE A 1028 -59.35 4.08 38.35
C PHE A 1028 -59.06 2.58 38.44
N ASP A 1029 -58.78 1.92 37.32
CA ASP A 1029 -58.39 0.51 37.36
C ASP A 1029 -56.96 0.40 37.93
N VAL A 1030 -56.86 -0.02 39.19
CA VAL A 1030 -55.61 -0.03 39.97
C VAL A 1030 -54.58 -1.00 39.38
N ASP A 1031 -55.03 -1.93 38.53
CA ASP A 1031 -54.21 -2.92 37.83
C ASP A 1031 -53.87 -2.51 36.38
N ALA A 1032 -54.40 -1.38 35.88
CA ALA A 1032 -54.03 -0.87 34.56
C ALA A 1032 -52.62 -0.27 34.58
N THR A 1033 -51.84 -0.56 33.55
CA THR A 1033 -50.50 0.03 33.37
C THR A 1033 -50.65 1.55 33.18
N PRO A 1034 -49.80 2.38 33.81
CA PRO A 1034 -49.90 3.83 33.67
C PRO A 1034 -49.82 4.20 32.19
N SER A 1035 -50.89 4.83 31.69
CA SER A 1035 -50.99 5.29 30.31
C SER A 1035 -50.61 6.77 30.26
N ASP A 1036 -49.79 7.17 29.29
CA ASP A 1036 -49.47 8.58 29.04
C ASP A 1036 -50.65 9.36 28.41
N THR A 1037 -51.82 8.75 28.30
CA THR A 1037 -53.01 9.29 27.62
C THR A 1037 -54.07 9.77 28.60
N LEU A 1038 -54.53 11.01 28.39
CA LEU A 1038 -55.67 11.57 29.09
C LEU A 1038 -56.97 10.81 28.77
N ASN A 1039 -57.72 10.50 29.82
CA ASN A 1039 -59.05 9.94 29.68
C ASN A 1039 -60.10 11.05 29.41
N LEU A 1040 -60.08 11.60 28.19
CA LEU A 1040 -61.08 12.53 27.68
C LEU A 1040 -62.24 11.78 27.04
N ASP A 1041 -63.47 12.32 27.03
CA ASP A 1041 -64.55 11.70 26.26
C ASP A 1041 -64.30 11.82 24.74
N ASN A 1042 -64.89 10.92 23.95
CA ASN A 1042 -64.67 10.90 22.50
C ASN A 1042 -65.10 12.20 21.81
N SER A 1043 -66.14 12.90 22.33
CA SER A 1043 -66.59 14.17 21.74
C SER A 1043 -65.52 15.25 21.87
N THR A 1044 -64.84 15.33 23.02
CA THR A 1044 -63.72 16.25 23.24
C THR A 1044 -62.53 15.92 22.34
N ARG A 1045 -62.18 14.63 22.19
CA ARG A 1045 -61.10 14.21 21.30
C ARG A 1045 -61.39 14.55 19.84
N ASP A 1046 -62.60 14.24 19.38
CA ASP A 1046 -63.03 14.48 18.00
C ASP A 1046 -63.07 15.99 17.70
N THR A 1047 -63.53 16.81 18.65
CA THR A 1047 -63.54 18.28 18.51
C THR A 1047 -62.13 18.85 18.34
N ILE A 1048 -61.16 18.37 19.14
CA ILE A 1048 -59.77 18.82 19.02
C ILE A 1048 -59.17 18.36 17.69
N ARG A 1049 -59.47 17.13 17.25
CA ARG A 1049 -59.00 16.62 15.96
C ARG A 1049 -59.58 17.42 14.79
N GLU A 1050 -60.88 17.68 14.81
CA GLU A 1050 -61.58 18.46 13.78
C GLU A 1050 -60.99 19.87 13.70
N ARG A 1051 -60.78 20.55 14.84
CA ARG A 1051 -60.14 21.87 14.86
C ARG A 1051 -58.69 21.83 14.35
N LEU A 1052 -57.92 20.80 14.67
CA LEU A 1052 -56.58 20.62 14.12
C LEU A 1052 -56.61 20.42 12.60
N ASP A 1053 -57.54 19.59 12.11
CA ASP A 1053 -57.70 19.33 10.68
C ASP A 1053 -58.18 20.61 9.94
N GLU A 1054 -59.13 21.37 10.48
CA GLU A 1054 -59.59 22.66 9.95
C GLU A 1054 -58.44 23.68 9.84
N ILE A 1055 -57.61 23.78 10.89
CA ILE A 1055 -56.47 24.69 10.92
C ILE A 1055 -55.39 24.22 9.92
N ARG A 1056 -55.13 22.91 9.83
CA ARG A 1056 -54.18 22.33 8.87
C ARG A 1056 -54.60 22.62 7.43
N ASP A 1057 -55.88 22.44 7.16
CA ASP A 1057 -56.44 22.47 5.82
C ASP A 1057 -57.03 23.85 5.47
N THR A 1058 -56.70 24.90 6.26
CA THR A 1058 -57.11 26.28 6.01
C THR A 1058 -56.70 26.68 4.59
N PRO A 1059 -57.67 26.94 3.69
CA PRO A 1059 -57.37 27.20 2.29
C PRO A 1059 -56.81 28.62 2.13
N LEU A 1060 -55.76 28.74 1.32
CA LEU A 1060 -55.18 30.00 0.87
C LEU A 1060 -55.39 30.17 -0.63
N ALA A 1061 -55.14 31.37 -1.15
CA ALA A 1061 -55.23 31.62 -2.58
C ALA A 1061 -54.22 30.72 -3.34
N PRO A 1062 -54.65 29.90 -4.31
CA PRO A 1062 -53.74 29.03 -5.06
C PRO A 1062 -52.64 29.79 -5.81
N THR A 1063 -52.91 31.07 -6.11
CA THR A 1063 -52.02 31.99 -6.82
C THR A 1063 -51.04 32.74 -5.91
N LEU A 1064 -51.04 32.45 -4.60
CA LEU A 1064 -50.27 33.20 -3.59
C LEU A 1064 -48.77 33.29 -3.92
N PHE A 1065 -48.19 32.24 -4.52
CA PHE A 1065 -46.76 32.20 -4.86
C PHE A 1065 -46.49 32.30 -6.38
N ASP A 1066 -47.46 32.68 -7.21
CA ASP A 1066 -47.31 32.64 -8.67
C ASP A 1066 -46.16 33.54 -9.17
N ASP A 1067 -45.99 34.74 -8.59
CA ASP A 1067 -44.94 35.67 -8.99
C ASP A 1067 -43.52 35.18 -8.61
N PRO A 1068 -43.24 34.79 -7.34
CA PRO A 1068 -41.97 34.16 -6.99
C PRO A 1068 -41.70 32.86 -7.76
N ASN A 1069 -42.73 32.02 -7.95
CA ASN A 1069 -42.57 30.75 -8.67
C ASN A 1069 -42.21 31.00 -10.15
N ARG A 1070 -42.80 32.01 -10.79
CA ARG A 1070 -42.44 32.41 -12.17
C ARG A 1070 -40.98 32.81 -12.27
N VAL A 1071 -40.47 33.61 -11.33
CA VAL A 1071 -39.06 34.04 -11.32
C VAL A 1071 -38.13 32.85 -11.08
N LEU A 1072 -38.46 31.94 -10.16
CA LEU A 1072 -37.69 30.71 -9.94
C LEU A 1072 -37.65 29.82 -11.18
N CYS A 1073 -38.79 29.64 -11.86
CA CYS A 1073 -38.85 28.85 -13.08
C CYS A 1073 -37.96 29.43 -14.19
N GLN A 1074 -37.96 30.75 -14.36
CA GLN A 1074 -37.08 31.41 -15.33
C GLN A 1074 -35.60 31.16 -15.03
N ARG A 1075 -35.24 31.13 -13.74
CA ARG A 1075 -33.86 30.84 -13.32
C ARG A 1075 -33.48 29.39 -13.49
N VAL A 1076 -34.37 28.45 -13.19
CA VAL A 1076 -34.11 27.03 -13.48
C VAL A 1076 -33.93 26.80 -14.99
N GLU A 1077 -34.71 27.50 -15.83
CA GLU A 1077 -34.55 27.46 -17.30
C GLU A 1077 -33.28 28.13 -17.83
N GLN A 1078 -32.79 29.19 -17.18
CA GLN A 1078 -31.65 29.96 -17.65
C GLN A 1078 -30.32 29.47 -17.09
N ASP A 1079 -30.31 29.03 -15.83
CA ASP A 1079 -29.09 28.77 -15.06
C ASP A 1079 -28.81 27.27 -14.93
N ILE A 1080 -29.85 26.44 -14.77
CA ILE A 1080 -29.70 25.02 -14.37
C ILE A 1080 -29.85 24.08 -15.56
N LEU A 1081 -30.98 24.19 -16.31
CA LEU A 1081 -31.25 23.31 -17.44
C LEU A 1081 -30.22 23.43 -18.58
N PRO A 1082 -29.72 24.63 -18.95
CA PRO A 1082 -28.69 24.76 -19.98
C PRO A 1082 -27.36 24.19 -19.53
N ALA A 1083 -26.98 24.36 -18.26
CA ALA A 1083 -25.76 23.79 -17.69
C ALA A 1083 -25.81 22.26 -17.66
N MET A 1084 -26.95 21.69 -17.27
CA MET A 1084 -27.18 20.25 -17.28
C MET A 1084 -27.20 19.70 -18.70
N THR A 1085 -27.87 20.39 -19.64
CA THR A 1085 -27.93 20.01 -21.06
C THR A 1085 -26.55 20.06 -21.73
N ALA A 1086 -25.76 21.10 -21.46
CA ALA A 1086 -24.40 21.21 -21.98
C ALA A 1086 -23.55 20.03 -21.50
N ALA A 1087 -23.64 19.70 -20.21
CA ALA A 1087 -22.90 18.59 -19.65
C ALA A 1087 -23.36 17.22 -20.19
N VAL A 1088 -24.67 17.01 -20.45
CA VAL A 1088 -25.16 15.80 -21.15
C VAL A 1088 -24.59 15.72 -22.57
N ASN A 1089 -24.62 16.81 -23.32
CA ASN A 1089 -24.14 16.84 -24.71
C ASN A 1089 -22.63 16.68 -24.84
N GLU A 1090 -21.85 17.11 -23.85
CA GLU A 1090 -20.40 16.97 -23.80
C GLU A 1090 -19.96 15.56 -23.35
N GLY A 1091 -20.89 14.62 -23.14
CA GLY A 1091 -20.60 13.30 -22.56
C GLY A 1091 -20.13 13.39 -21.11
N ARG A 1092 -20.37 14.54 -20.45
CA ARG A 1092 -20.15 14.74 -19.02
C ARG A 1092 -21.33 14.19 -18.20
N PHE A 1093 -22.41 13.72 -18.81
CA PHE A 1093 -23.50 12.93 -18.18
C PHE A 1093 -23.87 11.73 -19.03
#